data_AF-A0A0K8P2S0-F1
#
_entry.id   AF-A0A0K8P2S0-F1
#
_cell.length_a   1.000
_cell.length_b   1.000
_cell.length_c   1.000
_cell.angle_alpha   90.00
_cell.angle_beta   90.00
_cell.angle_gamma   90.00
#
_symmetry.space_group_name_H-M   'P 1'
#
loop_
_entity.id
_entity.type
_entity.pdbx_description
1 polymer ?
#
loop_
_entity_poly.entity_id
_entity_poly.type
_entity_poly.pdbx_seq_one_letter_code
_entity_poly.pdbx_strand_id
1 'polypeptide(L)'
;MRLVFTSCMDAERVPRQPVWDAVRALQPDALFLLGDAIYMDWGLASTARVPAWRRRYDRAPGATLAAFRADMHRRYRRQWGVAEFRALVRDLVARVGPERLYVCRDEHDFAWNNAVGAGPADAPRHVPAPLAAVSDALFAQFRAVLARPGDWADGYPGPEQALPPAPAPAAELGPLRVLLLDERSARTGFGPGVATPRILDDSAREALLGALAAPGTGPLLVAGSSPLRHDYRFSDQGWSTDAGAVAEYRQLLDGARQAGRAVLYVGGDIHRLAYGGPVEPGSPVVQLLASGAAVGRILFKRFVPSFATVEVSTEGGGGRLTIGGRRGDEALTPIRLPFAAGQWSATPPAGESTALAVDAWGPAEERLERAGPLGVLTLRQGAAQAAAPQLELPAHALDALYGDGFVAADWPQALAVEALAERPALRVARAGAGAAGVEAVLRAAFHRAGAAGRGAVVLFVHGFQKTFAESIEQACRLRELHQVEPVLWSWPSGEDAGFLSALQDFVTMQQRCARMQSALSGTLALFGDLAAQHPGCRATVLARSMGALALDAVLQRHDLMLNLAPRLAPLAGVLLSAPLLPQRHHAEGLARLGCPAWVTFNRQDRSLRAADWLSHGELLGNAGPGVERAPNARYLDWTAVPGVDGGHDHLTLPMGAAADALNAALLHGTAPTPAQLAAAGVVAA
;
A
#
# COMPACT_ATOMS: atom_id res chain seq x y z
N MET A 1 -25.03 -24.61 1.64
CA MET A 1 -24.83 -23.59 2.69
C MET A 1 -23.76 -22.61 2.22
N ARG A 2 -23.92 -21.31 2.45
CA ARG A 2 -22.98 -20.24 2.04
C ARG A 2 -22.49 -19.46 3.24
N LEU A 3 -21.17 -19.41 3.39
CA LEU A 3 -20.46 -18.66 4.42
C LEU A 3 -19.79 -17.44 3.80
N VAL A 4 -19.77 -16.31 4.49
CA VAL A 4 -19.03 -15.11 4.06
C VAL A 4 -18.08 -14.66 5.17
N PHE A 5 -16.86 -14.28 4.79
CA PHE A 5 -15.78 -13.87 5.70
C PHE A 5 -15.19 -12.54 5.24
N THR A 6 -14.99 -11.63 6.18
CA THR A 6 -14.17 -10.43 5.96
C THR A 6 -13.78 -9.78 7.29
N SER A 7 -12.86 -8.84 7.25
CA SER A 7 -12.44 -7.97 8.37
C SER A 7 -12.04 -6.59 7.87
N CYS A 8 -11.55 -5.75 8.77
CA CYS A 8 -10.94 -4.45 8.43
C CYS A 8 -11.93 -3.46 7.81
N MET A 9 -12.78 -2.87 8.66
CA MET A 9 -13.81 -1.89 8.29
C MET A 9 -13.65 -0.58 9.08
N ASP A 10 -13.22 0.47 8.40
CA ASP A 10 -13.00 1.79 9.01
C ASP A 10 -14.13 2.75 8.63
N ALA A 11 -15.18 2.82 9.45
CA ALA A 11 -16.27 3.78 9.24
C ALA A 11 -15.87 5.25 9.38
N GLU A 12 -14.71 5.57 9.98
CA GLU A 12 -14.24 6.96 9.99
C GLU A 12 -13.70 7.37 8.62
N ARG A 13 -12.99 6.47 7.93
CA ARG A 13 -12.45 6.73 6.59
C ARG A 13 -13.44 6.44 5.47
N VAL A 14 -14.26 5.42 5.65
CA VAL A 14 -15.18 4.90 4.65
C VAL A 14 -16.59 4.86 5.26
N PRO A 15 -17.26 6.02 5.36
CA PRO A 15 -18.59 6.11 5.99
C PRO A 15 -19.69 5.42 5.16
N ARG A 16 -19.43 5.16 3.88
CA ARG A 16 -20.29 4.36 2.99
C ARG A 16 -19.57 3.09 2.58
N GLN A 17 -20.14 1.94 2.91
CA GLN A 17 -19.46 0.65 2.75
C GLN A 17 -20.32 -0.27 1.86
N PRO A 18 -20.34 -0.05 0.53
CA PRO A 18 -21.19 -0.80 -0.40
C PRO A 18 -20.84 -2.29 -0.48
N VAL A 19 -19.66 -2.69 0.04
CA VAL A 19 -19.29 -4.09 0.20
C VAL A 19 -20.35 -4.88 0.97
N TRP A 20 -21.03 -4.27 1.95
CA TRP A 20 -22.04 -4.97 2.74
C TRP A 20 -23.32 -5.23 1.98
N ASP A 21 -23.69 -4.37 1.03
CA ASP A 21 -24.81 -4.65 0.13
C ASP A 21 -24.47 -5.83 -0.79
N ALA A 22 -23.23 -5.91 -1.27
CA ALA A 22 -22.77 -7.06 -2.05
C ALA A 22 -22.82 -8.36 -1.21
N VAL A 23 -22.37 -8.32 0.04
CA VAL A 23 -22.48 -9.46 0.97
C VAL A 23 -23.94 -9.82 1.24
N ARG A 24 -24.80 -8.83 1.50
CA ARG A 24 -26.23 -9.03 1.78
C ARG A 24 -26.95 -9.68 0.60
N ALA A 25 -26.64 -9.25 -0.62
CA ALA A 25 -27.20 -9.81 -1.85
C ALA A 25 -26.87 -11.30 -2.03
N LEU A 26 -25.77 -11.80 -1.45
CA LEU A 26 -25.43 -13.22 -1.46
C LEU A 26 -26.28 -14.06 -0.49
N GLN A 27 -27.07 -13.43 0.38
CA GLN A 27 -27.89 -14.09 1.39
C GLN A 27 -27.11 -15.18 2.17
N PRO A 28 -26.03 -14.83 2.89
CA PRO A 28 -25.24 -15.81 3.61
C PRO A 28 -26.06 -16.54 4.69
N ASP A 29 -25.72 -17.81 4.90
CA ASP A 29 -26.22 -18.66 5.99
C ASP A 29 -25.43 -18.43 7.30
N ALA A 30 -24.21 -17.92 7.19
CA ALA A 30 -23.42 -17.43 8.32
C ALA A 30 -22.43 -16.35 7.87
N LEU A 31 -22.16 -15.39 8.77
CA LEU A 31 -21.26 -14.27 8.55
C LEU A 31 -20.13 -14.28 9.58
N PHE A 32 -18.90 -14.17 9.10
CA PHE A 32 -17.70 -14.11 9.91
C PHE A 32 -17.07 -12.71 9.78
N LEU A 33 -17.07 -11.99 10.89
CA LEU A 33 -16.37 -10.72 11.05
C LEU A 33 -15.07 -11.00 11.81
N LEU A 34 -13.96 -11.07 11.08
CA LEU A 34 -12.67 -11.56 11.57
C LEU A 34 -11.83 -10.47 12.26
N GLY A 35 -12.52 -9.52 12.92
CA GLY A 35 -11.93 -8.38 13.63
C GLY A 35 -11.70 -7.12 12.79
N ASP A 36 -11.02 -6.14 13.41
CA ASP A 36 -10.91 -4.75 12.98
C ASP A 36 -12.27 -4.18 12.55
N ALA A 37 -13.27 -4.34 13.42
CA ALA A 37 -14.58 -3.72 13.25
C ALA A 37 -14.51 -2.19 13.45
N ILE A 38 -13.45 -1.74 14.12
CA ILE A 38 -13.04 -0.35 14.24
C ILE A 38 -11.53 -0.23 14.03
N TYR A 39 -11.04 0.98 13.85
CA TYR A 39 -9.60 1.28 13.77
C TYR A 39 -9.18 2.24 14.87
N MET A 40 -8.23 1.85 15.71
CA MET A 40 -7.66 2.67 16.79
C MET A 40 -6.19 3.00 16.52
N ASP A 41 -5.77 4.25 16.70
CA ASP A 41 -4.39 4.71 16.42
C ASP A 41 -3.90 4.39 14.99
N TRP A 42 -4.81 4.31 14.02
CA TRP A 42 -4.51 3.92 12.64
C TRP A 42 -4.20 5.11 11.73
N GLY A 43 -3.11 5.03 10.96
CA GLY A 43 -2.61 6.12 10.09
C GLY A 43 -1.23 6.60 10.54
N LEU A 44 -0.94 7.90 10.49
CA LEU A 44 0.36 8.45 10.90
C LEU A 44 0.72 8.14 12.38
N ALA A 45 -0.28 7.81 13.21
CA ALA A 45 -0.09 7.43 14.60
C ALA A 45 0.31 5.95 14.80
N SER A 46 0.01 5.06 13.84
CA SER A 46 0.29 3.61 13.95
C SER A 46 1.76 3.26 13.74
N THR A 47 2.54 4.23 13.27
CA THR A 47 3.96 4.05 12.97
C THR A 47 4.84 4.34 14.17
N ALA A 48 4.36 5.07 15.17
CA ALA A 48 5.17 5.44 16.33
C ALA A 48 5.64 4.19 17.11
N ARG A 49 6.92 4.16 17.56
CA ARG A 49 7.49 3.05 18.36
C ARG A 49 6.63 2.71 19.58
N VAL A 50 6.05 3.74 20.19
CA VAL A 50 5.03 3.61 21.24
C VAL A 50 3.71 4.13 20.67
N PRO A 51 2.59 3.41 20.78
CA PRO A 51 1.27 3.89 20.37
C PRO A 51 0.87 5.19 21.08
N ALA A 52 0.03 6.01 20.44
CA ALA A 52 -0.35 7.30 20.99
C ALA A 52 -1.20 7.15 22.25
N TRP A 53 -2.14 6.20 22.26
CA TRP A 53 -2.92 5.87 23.45
C TRP A 53 -2.05 5.34 24.58
N ARG A 54 -1.05 4.50 24.28
CA ARG A 54 -0.09 4.03 25.28
C ARG A 54 0.68 5.19 25.93
N ARG A 55 1.26 6.09 25.12
CA ARG A 55 1.96 7.28 25.65
C ARG A 55 1.06 8.19 26.49
N ARG A 56 -0.20 8.36 26.09
CA ARG A 56 -1.17 9.16 26.85
C ARG A 56 -1.46 8.51 28.19
N TYR A 57 -1.65 7.19 28.19
CA TYR A 57 -1.93 6.41 29.39
C TYR A 57 -0.77 6.51 30.38
N ASP A 58 0.47 6.30 29.93
CA ASP A 58 1.66 6.37 30.78
C ASP A 58 1.82 7.75 31.44
N ARG A 59 1.35 8.83 30.79
CA ARG A 59 1.40 10.20 31.33
C ARG A 59 0.23 10.54 32.27
N ALA A 60 -0.98 10.08 31.95
CA ALA A 60 -2.20 10.44 32.67
C ALA A 60 -3.23 9.29 32.60
N PRO A 61 -3.08 8.23 33.41
CA PRO A 61 -3.90 7.02 33.30
C PRO A 61 -5.40 7.27 33.42
N GLY A 62 -5.84 8.02 34.45
CA GLY A 62 -7.26 8.26 34.73
C GLY A 62 -7.96 9.06 33.63
N ALA A 63 -7.37 10.17 33.18
CA ALA A 63 -7.92 10.97 32.08
C ALA A 63 -7.90 10.21 30.76
N THR A 64 -6.86 9.39 30.52
CA THR A 64 -6.75 8.60 29.29
C THR A 64 -7.79 7.50 29.23
N LEU A 65 -8.13 6.85 30.34
CA LEU A 65 -9.12 5.77 30.38
C LEU A 65 -10.50 6.23 29.90
N ALA A 66 -10.96 7.39 30.39
CA ALA A 66 -12.22 7.98 29.96
C ALA A 66 -12.20 8.39 28.47
N ALA A 67 -11.10 9.00 28.02
CA ALA A 67 -10.94 9.40 26.62
C ALA A 67 -10.87 8.20 25.66
N PHE A 68 -10.16 7.14 26.05
CA PHE A 68 -10.03 5.90 25.28
C PHE A 68 -11.38 5.20 25.13
N ARG A 69 -12.13 5.08 26.23
CA ARG A 69 -13.51 4.55 26.22
C ARG A 69 -14.40 5.35 25.27
N ALA A 70 -14.39 6.68 25.38
CA ALA A 70 -15.20 7.53 24.52
C ALA A 70 -14.82 7.40 23.04
N ASP A 71 -13.53 7.28 22.72
CA ASP A 71 -13.05 7.12 21.33
C ASP A 71 -13.45 5.77 20.73
N MET A 72 -13.17 4.66 21.43
CA MET A 72 -13.57 3.32 20.99
C MET A 72 -15.09 3.22 20.82
N HIS A 73 -15.85 3.71 21.80
CA HIS A 73 -17.31 3.73 21.74
C HIS A 73 -17.82 4.52 20.54
N ARG A 74 -17.28 5.73 20.30
CA ARG A 74 -17.62 6.54 19.13
C ARG A 74 -17.39 5.77 17.83
N ARG A 75 -16.29 5.02 17.72
CA ARG A 75 -15.95 4.23 16.53
C ARG A 75 -16.91 3.06 16.32
N TYR A 76 -17.24 2.29 17.36
CA TYR A 76 -18.23 1.21 17.25
C TYR A 76 -19.61 1.75 16.89
N ARG A 77 -20.04 2.85 17.53
CA ARG A 77 -21.26 3.57 17.18
C ARG A 77 -21.25 4.01 15.71
N ARG A 78 -20.11 4.46 15.20
CA ARG A 78 -19.97 4.88 13.80
C ARG A 78 -20.07 3.70 12.83
N GLN A 79 -19.43 2.56 13.14
CA GLN A 79 -19.55 1.34 12.34
C GLN A 79 -21.01 0.85 12.34
N TRP A 80 -21.70 0.85 13.48
CA TRP A 80 -23.13 0.55 13.53
C TRP A 80 -23.99 1.55 12.73
N GLY A 81 -23.55 2.81 12.66
CA GLY A 81 -24.21 3.86 11.87
C GLY A 81 -24.10 3.68 10.35
N VAL A 82 -23.23 2.78 9.86
CA VAL A 82 -23.13 2.47 8.43
C VAL A 82 -24.39 1.73 8.00
N ALA A 83 -25.18 2.36 7.13
CA ALA A 83 -26.51 1.87 6.75
C ALA A 83 -26.44 0.49 6.09
N GLU A 84 -25.47 0.28 5.20
CA GLU A 84 -25.26 -0.97 4.46
C GLU A 84 -24.88 -2.12 5.43
N PHE A 85 -23.99 -1.85 6.40
CA PHE A 85 -23.58 -2.82 7.42
C PHE A 85 -24.75 -3.24 8.32
N ARG A 86 -25.47 -2.24 8.84
CA ARG A 86 -26.63 -2.46 9.71
C ARG A 86 -27.75 -3.22 9.01
N ALA A 87 -27.99 -2.93 7.73
CA ALA A 87 -28.96 -3.65 6.92
C ALA A 87 -28.57 -5.12 6.74
N LEU A 88 -27.29 -5.42 6.46
CA LEU A 88 -26.77 -6.79 6.38
C LEU A 88 -26.99 -7.55 7.69
N VAL A 89 -26.60 -6.97 8.84
CA VAL A 89 -26.72 -7.64 10.14
C VAL A 89 -28.18 -7.90 10.52
N ARG A 90 -29.08 -6.93 10.30
CA ARG A 90 -30.53 -7.12 10.52
C ARG A 90 -31.10 -8.25 9.68
N ASP A 91 -30.81 -8.21 8.38
CA ASP A 91 -31.28 -9.21 7.43
C ASP A 91 -30.76 -10.62 7.79
N LEU A 92 -29.47 -10.76 8.10
CA LEU A 92 -28.89 -12.03 8.56
C LEU A 92 -29.58 -12.55 9.82
N VAL A 93 -29.62 -11.75 10.89
CA VAL A 93 -30.17 -12.18 12.19
C VAL A 93 -31.65 -12.53 12.08
N ALA A 94 -32.42 -11.75 11.30
CA ALA A 94 -33.84 -12.04 11.08
C ALA A 94 -34.07 -13.34 10.32
N ARG A 95 -33.19 -13.69 9.36
CA ARG A 95 -33.35 -14.92 8.55
C ARG A 95 -32.82 -16.17 9.23
N VAL A 96 -31.63 -16.10 9.82
CA VAL A 96 -30.88 -17.30 10.24
C VAL A 96 -30.46 -17.29 11.70
N GLY A 97 -30.82 -16.25 12.47
CA GLY A 97 -30.55 -16.15 13.90
C GLY A 97 -29.19 -15.54 14.25
N PRO A 98 -29.03 -15.00 15.48
CA PRO A 98 -27.78 -14.38 15.93
C PRO A 98 -26.63 -15.39 16.14
N GLU A 99 -26.93 -16.68 16.32
CA GLU A 99 -25.95 -17.76 16.46
C GLU A 99 -25.16 -18.04 15.17
N ARG A 100 -25.60 -17.49 14.03
CA ARG A 100 -24.90 -17.56 12.73
C ARG A 100 -23.98 -16.37 12.47
N LEU A 101 -23.82 -15.49 13.45
CA LEU A 101 -22.88 -14.38 13.40
C LEU A 101 -21.64 -14.69 14.25
N TYR A 102 -20.51 -14.85 13.58
CA TYR A 102 -19.21 -15.14 14.19
C TYR A 102 -18.39 -13.86 14.20
N VAL A 103 -18.01 -13.38 15.38
CA VAL A 103 -17.30 -12.11 15.56
C VAL A 103 -16.13 -12.32 16.51
N CYS A 104 -14.91 -12.29 16.00
CA CYS A 104 -13.71 -12.18 16.83
C CYS A 104 -13.18 -10.74 16.78
N ARG A 105 -12.31 -10.42 17.74
CA ARG A 105 -11.62 -9.14 17.79
C ARG A 105 -10.27 -9.27 17.11
N ASP A 106 -9.80 -8.16 16.56
CA ASP A 106 -8.41 -7.99 16.18
C ASP A 106 -7.76 -6.85 16.98
N GLU A 107 -6.55 -6.44 16.60
CA GLU A 107 -5.72 -5.50 17.33
C GLU A 107 -6.36 -4.12 17.49
N HIS A 108 -7.14 -3.64 16.53
CA HIS A 108 -7.81 -2.35 16.65
C HIS A 108 -9.11 -2.41 17.45
N ASP A 109 -9.76 -3.57 17.52
CA ASP A 109 -10.85 -3.82 18.47
C ASP A 109 -10.30 -3.98 19.90
N PHE A 110 -9.03 -4.36 20.03
CA PHE A 110 -8.37 -4.52 21.32
C PHE A 110 -7.74 -3.23 21.83
N ALA A 111 -6.93 -2.52 21.05
CA ALA A 111 -6.47 -1.18 21.42
C ALA A 111 -5.85 -0.35 20.30
N TRP A 112 -4.92 -0.91 19.52
CA TRP A 112 -4.12 -0.20 18.50
C TRP A 112 -3.36 -1.20 17.63
N ASN A 113 -2.72 -0.70 16.58
CA ASN A 113 -1.88 -1.49 15.67
C ASN A 113 -0.81 -2.32 16.41
N ASN A 114 -0.76 -3.62 16.18
CA ASN A 114 0.06 -4.61 16.87
C ASN A 114 -0.16 -4.72 18.39
N ALA A 115 -1.35 -4.40 18.90
CA ALA A 115 -1.65 -4.54 20.32
C ALA A 115 -1.53 -6.00 20.82
N VAL A 116 -0.89 -6.18 21.97
CA VAL A 116 -0.75 -7.49 22.65
C VAL A 116 -1.30 -7.42 24.08
N GLY A 117 -2.05 -8.42 24.51
CA GLY A 117 -2.67 -8.44 25.84
C GLY A 117 -1.78 -9.01 26.95
N ALA A 118 -0.69 -9.71 26.59
CA ALA A 118 0.26 -10.28 27.53
C ALA A 118 1.71 -9.87 27.20
N GLY A 119 2.62 -10.23 28.10
CA GLY A 119 4.06 -9.94 27.98
C GLY A 119 4.53 -8.85 28.96
N PRO A 120 5.77 -8.33 28.77
CA PRO A 120 6.32 -7.30 29.65
C PRO A 120 5.45 -6.04 29.66
N ALA A 121 5.11 -5.54 30.84
CA ALA A 121 4.22 -4.39 30.98
C ALA A 121 4.78 -3.10 30.33
N ASP A 122 6.10 -2.97 30.26
CA ASP A 122 6.84 -1.88 29.63
C ASP A 122 7.01 -2.04 28.11
N ALA A 123 6.62 -3.20 27.54
CA ALA A 123 6.66 -3.40 26.11
C ALA A 123 5.74 -2.38 25.41
N PRO A 124 6.21 -1.67 24.35
CA PRO A 124 5.44 -0.60 23.73
C PRO A 124 4.06 -1.02 23.20
N ARG A 125 3.93 -2.27 22.77
CA ARG A 125 2.71 -2.85 22.20
C ARG A 125 1.77 -3.44 23.24
N HIS A 126 2.22 -3.60 24.49
CA HIS A 126 1.41 -4.17 25.57
C HIS A 126 0.28 -3.22 25.96
N VAL A 127 -0.94 -3.76 26.02
CA VAL A 127 -2.13 -3.02 26.44
C VAL A 127 -2.29 -3.12 27.97
N PRO A 128 -2.21 -1.99 28.71
CA PRO A 128 -2.45 -1.99 30.15
C PRO A 128 -3.82 -2.57 30.52
N ALA A 129 -3.87 -3.37 31.60
CA ALA A 129 -5.10 -4.07 32.02
C ALA A 129 -6.36 -3.17 32.13
N PRO A 130 -6.29 -1.91 32.63
CA PRO A 130 -7.47 -1.04 32.64
C PRO A 130 -7.98 -0.66 31.24
N LEU A 131 -7.09 -0.49 30.26
CA LEU A 131 -7.49 -0.25 28.87
C LEU A 131 -8.06 -1.52 28.24
N ALA A 132 -7.43 -2.68 28.49
CA ALA A 132 -7.94 -3.97 28.03
C ALA A 132 -9.37 -4.24 28.54
N ALA A 133 -9.64 -3.95 29.82
CA ALA A 133 -10.98 -4.10 30.39
C ALA A 133 -12.03 -3.18 29.73
N VAL A 134 -11.65 -1.98 29.31
CA VAL A 134 -12.54 -1.10 28.53
C VAL A 134 -12.82 -1.70 27.16
N SER A 135 -11.80 -2.21 26.48
CA SER A 135 -11.93 -2.84 25.17
C SER A 135 -12.79 -4.10 25.25
N ASP A 136 -12.60 -4.94 26.27
CA ASP A 136 -13.43 -6.13 26.54
C ASP A 136 -14.91 -5.76 26.69
N ALA A 137 -15.20 -4.75 27.52
CA ALA A 137 -16.56 -4.30 27.77
C ALA A 137 -17.23 -3.74 26.50
N LEU A 138 -16.52 -2.90 25.74
CA LEU A 138 -17.07 -2.28 24.52
C LEU A 138 -17.20 -3.28 23.37
N PHE A 139 -16.27 -4.23 23.23
CA PHE A 139 -16.38 -5.29 22.24
C PHE A 139 -17.53 -6.26 22.58
N ALA A 140 -17.70 -6.61 23.86
CA ALA A 140 -18.86 -7.38 24.31
C ALA A 140 -20.18 -6.63 24.05
N GLN A 141 -20.22 -5.32 24.30
CA GLN A 141 -21.35 -4.47 23.96
C GLN A 141 -21.62 -4.48 22.44
N PHE A 142 -20.60 -4.34 21.60
CA PHE A 142 -20.73 -4.39 20.15
C PHE A 142 -21.33 -5.71 19.68
N ARG A 143 -20.81 -6.86 20.15
CA ARG A 143 -21.38 -8.19 19.86
C ARG A 143 -22.84 -8.29 20.30
N ALA A 144 -23.17 -7.75 21.48
CA ALA A 144 -24.53 -7.75 22.01
C ALA A 144 -25.52 -6.90 21.18
N VAL A 145 -25.03 -5.80 20.57
CA VAL A 145 -25.79 -4.98 19.61
C VAL A 145 -26.02 -5.76 18.32
N LEU A 146 -24.98 -6.39 17.77
CA LEU A 146 -25.10 -7.16 16.54
C LEU A 146 -26.06 -8.34 16.67
N ALA A 147 -26.11 -8.98 17.83
CA ALA A 147 -27.03 -10.10 18.11
C ALA A 147 -28.50 -9.67 18.25
N ARG A 148 -28.77 -8.39 18.51
CA ARG A 148 -30.14 -7.83 18.67
C ARG A 148 -30.30 -6.54 17.88
N PRO A 149 -30.17 -6.62 16.56
CA PRO A 149 -30.04 -5.43 15.73
C PRO A 149 -31.36 -4.63 15.62
N GLY A 150 -32.49 -5.22 16.04
CA GLY A 150 -33.80 -4.58 16.14
C GLY A 150 -33.95 -3.64 17.33
N ASP A 151 -33.35 -3.97 18.48
CA ASP A 151 -33.37 -3.14 19.71
C ASP A 151 -32.64 -1.81 19.50
N TRP A 152 -31.75 -1.77 18.50
CA TRP A 152 -30.87 -0.65 18.18
C TRP A 152 -31.21 -0.05 16.81
N ALA A 153 -32.51 0.06 16.52
CA ALA A 153 -33.07 0.59 15.28
C ALA A 153 -32.41 1.93 14.86
N ASP A 154 -32.42 2.88 15.80
CA ASP A 154 -32.11 4.30 15.57
C ASP A 154 -30.92 4.80 16.42
N GLY A 155 -30.18 3.90 17.07
CA GLY A 155 -29.13 4.29 18.00
C GLY A 155 -28.12 3.21 18.30
N TYR A 156 -27.19 3.55 19.19
CA TYR A 156 -26.18 2.66 19.76
C TYR A 156 -26.19 2.89 21.29
N PRO A 157 -26.06 1.84 22.12
CA PRO A 157 -26.06 1.96 23.58
C PRO A 157 -25.02 2.96 24.07
N GLY A 158 -25.21 3.54 25.26
CA GLY A 158 -24.20 4.41 25.88
C GLY A 158 -22.92 3.64 26.26
N PRO A 159 -21.77 4.33 26.41
CA PRO A 159 -20.47 3.67 26.69
C PRO A 159 -20.36 2.95 28.04
N GLU A 160 -21.29 3.21 28.96
CA GLU A 160 -21.40 2.53 30.27
C GLU A 160 -22.58 1.56 30.35
N GLN A 161 -23.38 1.47 29.27
CA GLN A 161 -24.59 0.65 29.28
C GLN A 161 -24.22 -0.83 29.13
N ALA A 162 -24.31 -1.57 30.23
CA ALA A 162 -24.19 -3.02 30.21
C ALA A 162 -25.35 -3.63 29.41
N LEU A 163 -25.02 -4.56 28.51
CA LEU A 163 -26.00 -5.32 27.74
C LEU A 163 -25.89 -6.80 28.12
N PRO A 164 -26.99 -7.57 28.04
CA PRO A 164 -26.92 -9.02 28.10
C PRO A 164 -25.92 -9.55 27.08
N PRO A 165 -25.11 -10.57 27.43
CA PRO A 165 -24.11 -11.11 26.52
C PRO A 165 -24.78 -11.64 25.24
N ALA A 166 -24.07 -11.51 24.11
CA ALA A 166 -24.50 -12.15 22.88
C ALA A 166 -24.55 -13.67 23.07
N PRO A 167 -25.50 -14.38 22.44
CA PRO A 167 -25.48 -15.83 22.43
C PRO A 167 -24.16 -16.34 21.85
N ALA A 168 -23.70 -17.49 22.36
CA ALA A 168 -22.55 -18.16 21.76
C ALA A 168 -22.87 -18.55 20.31
N PRO A 169 -21.93 -18.38 19.37
CA PRO A 169 -22.15 -18.80 18.00
C PRO A 169 -22.27 -20.34 17.93
N ALA A 170 -22.95 -20.83 16.91
CA ALA A 170 -23.15 -22.27 16.75
C ALA A 170 -21.80 -22.99 16.54
N ALA A 171 -21.56 -24.05 17.31
CA ALA A 171 -20.35 -24.87 17.15
C ALA A 171 -20.38 -25.73 15.88
N GLU A 172 -21.55 -25.90 15.26
CA GLU A 172 -21.74 -26.72 14.05
C GLU A 172 -22.51 -25.93 12.97
N LEU A 173 -21.98 -25.94 11.74
CA LEU A 173 -22.56 -25.37 10.53
C LEU A 173 -22.70 -26.49 9.48
N GLY A 174 -23.81 -27.22 9.52
CA GLY A 174 -24.01 -28.39 8.66
C GLY A 174 -22.92 -29.44 8.93
N PRO A 175 -22.07 -29.80 7.94
CA PRO A 175 -20.98 -30.76 8.16
C PRO A 175 -19.74 -30.14 8.84
N LEU A 176 -19.69 -28.81 9.03
CA LEU A 176 -18.52 -28.13 9.57
C LEU A 176 -18.63 -27.95 11.08
N ARG A 177 -17.59 -28.38 11.80
CA ARG A 177 -17.35 -27.87 13.15
C ARG A 177 -16.66 -26.52 13.07
N VAL A 178 -17.07 -25.55 13.86
CA VAL A 178 -16.50 -24.20 13.87
C VAL A 178 -15.87 -23.88 15.20
N LEU A 179 -14.65 -23.35 15.17
CA LEU A 179 -13.96 -22.80 16.32
C LEU A 179 -13.57 -21.35 16.04
N LEU A 180 -13.98 -20.45 16.92
CA LEU A 180 -13.63 -19.03 16.85
C LEU A 180 -12.58 -18.73 17.92
N LEU A 181 -11.46 -18.11 17.53
CA LEU A 181 -10.33 -17.83 18.39
C LEU A 181 -10.28 -16.35 18.79
N ASP A 182 -9.80 -16.09 20.01
CA ASP A 182 -9.27 -14.78 20.41
C ASP A 182 -7.75 -14.85 20.39
N GLU A 183 -7.15 -14.11 19.45
CA GLU A 183 -5.72 -14.13 19.17
C GLU A 183 -5.02 -12.85 19.66
N ARG A 184 -5.66 -12.09 20.56
CA ARG A 184 -5.14 -10.78 21.01
C ARG A 184 -4.95 -10.70 22.51
N SER A 185 -5.93 -11.14 23.29
CA SER A 185 -5.90 -10.87 24.74
C SER A 185 -4.84 -11.67 25.49
N ALA A 186 -4.46 -12.84 24.98
CA ALA A 186 -3.36 -13.63 25.53
C ALA A 186 -2.04 -13.49 24.77
N ARG A 187 -2.06 -12.76 23.64
CA ARG A 187 -0.91 -12.66 22.74
C ARG A 187 0.27 -12.00 23.43
N THR A 188 1.47 -12.49 23.16
CA THR A 188 2.75 -11.84 23.49
C THR A 188 3.45 -11.36 22.20
N GLY A 189 4.41 -10.44 22.33
CA GLY A 189 5.24 -10.01 21.20
C GLY A 189 6.33 -11.03 20.84
N PHE A 190 6.98 -10.86 19.68
CA PHE A 190 8.11 -11.70 19.22
C PHE A 190 9.49 -11.10 19.53
N GLY A 191 9.55 -10.10 20.42
CA GLY A 191 10.74 -9.29 20.66
C GLY A 191 11.67 -9.79 21.79
N PRO A 192 12.84 -9.15 21.94
CA PRO A 192 13.77 -9.41 23.05
C PRO A 192 13.05 -9.32 24.40
N GLY A 193 13.25 -10.31 25.27
CA GLY A 193 12.62 -10.38 26.59
C GLY A 193 11.32 -11.20 26.64
N VAL A 194 10.83 -11.69 25.49
CA VAL A 194 9.74 -12.68 25.46
C VAL A 194 10.36 -14.07 25.34
N ALA A 195 10.38 -14.83 26.43
CA ALA A 195 10.98 -16.16 26.46
C ALA A 195 10.19 -17.20 25.62
N THR A 196 8.87 -17.04 25.51
CA THR A 196 8.01 -17.94 24.73
C THR A 196 6.86 -17.14 24.12
N PRO A 197 6.95 -16.77 22.83
CA PRO A 197 5.84 -16.17 22.11
C PRO A 197 4.61 -17.07 22.15
N ARG A 198 3.43 -16.48 22.37
CA ARG A 198 2.14 -17.17 22.40
C ARG A 198 1.08 -16.29 21.75
N ILE A 199 0.04 -16.92 21.22
CA ILE A 199 -1.11 -16.25 20.62
C ILE A 199 -2.38 -16.55 21.41
N LEU A 200 -2.52 -17.77 21.91
CA LEU A 200 -3.71 -18.23 22.62
C LEU A 200 -3.47 -18.32 24.12
N ASP A 201 -4.52 -18.12 24.93
CA ASP A 201 -4.49 -18.58 26.31
C ASP A 201 -4.61 -20.12 26.37
N ASP A 202 -4.44 -20.67 27.57
CA ASP A 202 -4.44 -22.12 27.75
C ASP A 202 -5.82 -22.73 27.45
N SER A 203 -6.91 -22.01 27.72
CA SER A 203 -8.27 -22.49 27.47
C SER A 203 -8.59 -22.54 25.98
N ALA A 204 -8.26 -21.50 25.23
CA ALA A 204 -8.41 -21.45 23.78
C ALA A 204 -7.51 -22.47 23.08
N ARG A 205 -6.29 -22.67 23.59
CA ARG A 205 -5.39 -23.72 23.10
C ARG A 205 -5.95 -25.12 23.34
N GLU A 206 -6.47 -25.41 24.54
CA GLU A 206 -7.11 -26.69 24.85
C GLU A 206 -8.36 -26.92 24.01
N ALA A 207 -9.17 -25.88 23.78
CA ALA A 207 -10.34 -25.95 22.91
C ALA A 207 -9.95 -26.28 21.46
N LEU A 208 -8.86 -25.68 20.95
CA LEU A 208 -8.33 -25.98 19.62
C LEU A 208 -7.91 -27.45 19.50
N LEU A 209 -7.12 -27.95 20.45
CA LEU A 209 -6.67 -29.34 20.45
C LEU A 209 -7.83 -30.32 20.61
N GLY A 210 -8.81 -30.00 21.48
CA GLY A 210 -10.03 -30.77 21.64
C GLY A 210 -10.86 -30.82 20.35
N ALA A 211 -11.01 -29.70 19.64
CA ALA A 211 -11.76 -29.64 18.39
C ALA A 211 -11.11 -30.45 17.24
N LEU A 212 -9.78 -30.51 17.22
CA LEU A 212 -9.00 -31.35 16.31
C LEU A 212 -9.22 -32.84 16.60
N ALA A 213 -9.16 -33.23 17.88
CA ALA A 213 -9.30 -34.62 18.31
C ALA A 213 -10.74 -35.14 18.28
N ALA A 214 -11.73 -34.26 18.35
CA ALA A 214 -13.13 -34.67 18.46
C ALA A 214 -13.62 -35.38 17.18
N PRO A 215 -14.42 -36.46 17.29
CA PRO A 215 -14.94 -37.17 16.13
C PRO A 215 -15.85 -36.27 15.29
N GLY A 216 -15.82 -36.45 13.97
CA GLY A 216 -16.64 -35.68 13.03
C GLY A 216 -16.37 -36.10 11.59
N THR A 217 -17.39 -36.05 10.74
CA THR A 217 -17.32 -36.49 9.34
C THR A 217 -16.99 -35.37 8.35
N GLY A 218 -16.92 -34.11 8.81
CA GLY A 218 -16.55 -32.96 7.98
C GLY A 218 -15.35 -32.17 8.51
N PRO A 219 -14.87 -31.18 7.74
CA PRO A 219 -13.73 -30.35 8.10
C PRO A 219 -13.96 -29.52 9.37
N LEU A 220 -12.86 -29.17 10.04
CA LEU A 220 -12.85 -28.13 11.08
C LEU A 220 -12.62 -26.76 10.42
N LEU A 221 -13.50 -25.80 10.68
CA LEU A 221 -13.33 -24.40 10.33
C LEU A 221 -12.77 -23.66 11.57
N VAL A 222 -11.55 -23.16 11.47
CA VAL A 222 -10.94 -22.32 12.51
C VAL A 222 -10.95 -20.88 12.04
N ALA A 223 -11.57 -19.99 12.81
CA ALA A 223 -11.66 -18.57 12.50
C ALA A 223 -10.84 -17.77 13.52
N GLY A 224 -9.89 -16.99 13.03
CA GLY A 224 -9.03 -16.10 13.82
C GLY A 224 -8.93 -14.72 13.18
N SER A 225 -8.19 -13.81 13.82
CA SER A 225 -7.98 -12.46 13.29
C SER A 225 -6.67 -12.34 12.51
N SER A 226 -5.64 -13.07 12.93
CA SER A 226 -4.28 -13.04 12.39
C SER A 226 -4.11 -14.05 11.25
N PRO A 227 -3.10 -13.91 10.39
CA PRO A 227 -2.72 -14.99 9.49
C PRO A 227 -1.99 -16.11 10.25
N LEU A 228 -2.12 -17.38 9.84
CA LEU A 228 -1.22 -18.44 10.31
C LEU A 228 0.18 -18.22 9.74
N ARG A 229 0.26 -17.97 8.44
CA ARG A 229 1.49 -17.64 7.72
C ARG A 229 1.23 -16.56 6.70
N HIS A 230 2.00 -15.48 6.76
CA HIS A 230 1.99 -14.44 5.75
C HIS A 230 3.35 -13.74 5.70
N ASP A 231 4.02 -13.82 4.56
CA ASP A 231 5.35 -13.22 4.36
C ASP A 231 5.20 -11.70 4.20
N TYR A 232 5.07 -11.01 5.33
CA TYR A 232 5.09 -9.57 5.39
C TYR A 232 6.32 -9.14 6.19
N ARG A 233 7.36 -8.65 5.48
CA ARG A 233 8.71 -8.36 5.99
C ARG A 233 8.77 -7.50 7.27
N PHE A 234 7.67 -6.87 7.69
CA PHE A 234 7.59 -5.97 8.85
C PHE A 234 6.44 -6.27 9.81
N SER A 235 5.84 -7.46 9.72
CA SER A 235 4.70 -7.85 10.55
C SER A 235 4.99 -9.13 11.31
N ASP A 236 5.09 -9.00 12.63
CA ASP A 236 5.14 -10.13 13.55
C ASP A 236 3.73 -10.67 13.86
N GLN A 237 2.77 -10.46 12.94
CA GLN A 237 1.36 -10.75 13.16
C GLN A 237 1.00 -12.21 12.90
N GLY A 238 1.79 -12.91 12.10
CA GLY A 238 1.59 -14.32 11.82
C GLY A 238 1.80 -15.24 13.03
N TRP A 239 1.20 -16.42 13.00
CA TRP A 239 1.56 -17.51 13.91
C TRP A 239 2.95 -18.07 13.60
N SER A 240 3.36 -17.98 12.34
CA SER A 240 4.71 -18.24 11.86
C SER A 240 5.23 -17.03 11.08
N THR A 241 6.42 -16.55 11.44
CA THR A 241 7.11 -15.41 10.82
C THR A 241 8.57 -15.78 10.55
N ASP A 242 9.33 -14.88 9.93
CA ASP A 242 10.78 -15.05 9.72
C ASP A 242 11.55 -15.16 11.05
N ALA A 243 11.01 -14.61 12.14
CA ALA A 243 11.58 -14.72 13.49
C ALA A 243 11.32 -16.10 14.14
N GLY A 244 10.45 -16.91 13.54
CA GLY A 244 10.08 -18.25 14.03
C GLY A 244 8.57 -18.44 14.13
N ALA A 245 8.17 -19.63 14.55
CA ALA A 245 6.77 -20.00 14.77
C ALA A 245 6.45 -20.13 16.26
N VAL A 246 5.26 -19.69 16.68
CA VAL A 246 4.76 -19.98 18.04
C VAL A 246 4.46 -21.46 18.20
N ALA A 247 4.47 -21.95 19.44
CA ALA A 247 4.21 -23.37 19.72
C ALA A 247 2.83 -23.81 19.22
N GLU A 248 1.83 -22.93 19.33
CA GLU A 248 0.46 -23.18 18.91
C GLU A 248 0.34 -23.44 17.40
N TYR A 249 1.22 -22.84 16.58
CA TYR A 249 1.28 -23.12 15.14
C TYR A 249 1.61 -24.59 14.89
N ARG A 250 2.68 -25.09 15.53
CA ARG A 250 3.09 -26.50 15.39
C ARG A 250 2.04 -27.44 15.95
N GLN A 251 1.47 -27.11 17.11
CA GLN A 251 0.39 -27.89 17.72
C GLN A 251 -0.84 -28.02 16.83
N LEU A 252 -1.24 -26.94 16.13
CA LEU A 252 -2.32 -26.99 15.15
C LEU A 252 -1.99 -27.94 14.00
N LEU A 253 -0.82 -27.80 13.39
CA LEU A 253 -0.44 -28.62 12.24
C LEU A 253 -0.33 -30.10 12.61
N ASP A 254 0.35 -30.40 13.71
CA ASP A 254 0.61 -31.78 14.13
C ASP A 254 -0.66 -32.43 14.66
N GLY A 255 -1.49 -31.69 15.42
CA GLY A 255 -2.79 -32.16 15.85
C GLY A 255 -3.73 -32.48 14.68
N ALA A 256 -3.76 -31.62 13.65
CA ALA A 256 -4.55 -31.87 12.44
C ALA A 256 -4.05 -33.09 11.65
N ARG A 257 -2.72 -33.26 11.52
CA ARG A 257 -2.11 -34.44 10.89
C ARG A 257 -2.42 -35.72 11.66
N GLN A 258 -2.22 -35.71 12.97
CA GLN A 258 -2.42 -36.87 13.85
C GLN A 258 -3.88 -37.31 13.89
N ALA A 259 -4.81 -36.35 13.91
CA ALA A 259 -6.24 -36.65 13.86
C ALA A 259 -6.73 -37.03 12.45
N GLY A 260 -5.90 -36.85 11.40
CA GLY A 260 -6.33 -36.96 10.02
C GLY A 260 -7.53 -36.04 9.75
N ARG A 261 -7.42 -34.76 10.13
CA ARG A 261 -8.51 -33.80 10.08
C ARG A 261 -8.19 -32.68 9.10
N ALA A 262 -9.04 -32.49 8.09
CA ALA A 262 -9.04 -31.32 7.24
C ALA A 262 -9.39 -30.08 8.06
N VAL A 263 -8.56 -29.04 7.93
CA VAL A 263 -8.80 -27.74 8.59
C VAL A 263 -8.81 -26.65 7.54
N LEU A 264 -9.88 -25.85 7.52
CA LEU A 264 -9.91 -24.57 6.84
C LEU A 264 -9.71 -23.48 7.90
N TYR A 265 -8.56 -22.80 7.85
CA TYR A 265 -8.32 -21.61 8.65
C TYR A 265 -8.75 -20.36 7.88
N VAL A 266 -9.56 -19.51 8.51
CA VAL A 266 -9.96 -18.21 7.96
C VAL A 266 -9.45 -17.08 8.85
N GLY A 267 -8.83 -16.07 8.25
CA GLY A 267 -8.17 -14.96 8.97
C GLY A 267 -8.29 -13.60 8.29
N GLY A 268 -7.84 -12.55 9.00
CA GLY A 268 -7.96 -11.14 8.63
C GLY A 268 -6.61 -10.41 8.43
N ASP A 269 -6.49 -9.19 8.99
CA ASP A 269 -5.30 -8.31 9.10
C ASP A 269 -4.64 -7.79 7.80
N ILE A 270 -4.49 -8.62 6.76
CA ILE A 270 -3.63 -8.32 5.60
C ILE A 270 -4.15 -7.26 4.60
N HIS A 271 -5.32 -6.66 4.86
CA HIS A 271 -6.05 -5.72 4.01
C HIS A 271 -6.23 -6.12 2.53
N ARG A 272 -6.26 -7.43 2.25
CA ARG A 272 -6.66 -7.97 0.95
C ARG A 272 -7.33 -9.33 1.10
N LEU A 273 -7.90 -9.79 0.00
CA LEU A 273 -8.36 -11.16 -0.18
C LEU A 273 -7.22 -12.02 -0.75
N ALA A 274 -6.89 -13.14 -0.09
CA ALA A 274 -5.84 -14.05 -0.50
C ALA A 274 -6.19 -15.51 -0.14
N TYR A 275 -6.07 -16.42 -1.10
CA TYR A 275 -6.10 -17.86 -0.83
C TYR A 275 -4.67 -18.33 -0.58
N GLY A 276 -4.35 -18.71 0.65
CA GLY A 276 -3.02 -19.21 1.02
C GLY A 276 -2.76 -20.62 0.52
N GLY A 277 -3.79 -21.47 0.42
CA GLY A 277 -3.59 -22.91 0.18
C GLY A 277 -3.05 -23.61 1.43
N PRO A 278 -2.48 -24.82 1.29
CA PRO A 278 -1.81 -25.49 2.39
C PRO A 278 -0.73 -24.58 3.00
N VAL A 279 -0.75 -24.37 4.31
CA VAL A 279 0.22 -23.48 5.01
C VAL A 279 1.65 -24.02 5.00
N GLU A 280 1.79 -25.33 4.79
CA GLU A 280 3.04 -26.04 4.48
C GLU A 280 2.74 -27.09 3.40
N PRO A 281 3.75 -27.53 2.61
CA PRO A 281 3.58 -28.62 1.66
C PRO A 281 2.97 -29.86 2.32
N GLY A 282 1.86 -30.36 1.76
CA GLY A 282 1.13 -31.52 2.29
C GLY A 282 0.37 -31.28 3.61
N SER A 283 0.28 -30.03 4.09
CA SER A 283 -0.46 -29.73 5.31
C SER A 283 -1.96 -29.99 5.14
N PRO A 284 -2.64 -30.60 6.13
CA PRO A 284 -4.09 -30.69 6.15
C PRO A 284 -4.76 -29.35 6.52
N VAL A 285 -3.98 -28.34 6.88
CA VAL A 285 -4.45 -26.98 7.21
C VAL A 285 -4.31 -26.08 5.98
N VAL A 286 -5.46 -25.62 5.48
CA VAL A 286 -5.57 -24.69 4.36
C VAL A 286 -5.94 -23.30 4.89
N GLN A 287 -5.25 -22.25 4.44
CA GLN A 287 -5.52 -20.88 4.86
C GLN A 287 -6.27 -20.08 3.78
N LEU A 288 -7.26 -19.30 4.21
CA LEU A 288 -7.96 -18.29 3.43
C LEU A 288 -8.02 -16.98 4.22
N LEU A 289 -7.47 -15.91 3.65
CA LEU A 289 -7.43 -14.60 4.29
C LEU A 289 -8.36 -13.65 3.55
N ALA A 290 -9.19 -12.92 4.29
CA ALA A 290 -10.11 -11.95 3.74
C ALA A 290 -10.20 -10.75 4.68
N SER A 291 -9.47 -9.70 4.33
CA SER A 291 -9.44 -8.46 5.09
C SER A 291 -9.45 -7.30 4.12
N GLY A 292 -10.19 -6.24 4.45
CA GLY A 292 -10.29 -5.07 3.59
C GLY A 292 -11.70 -4.78 3.15
N ALA A 293 -12.71 -5.10 3.97
CA ALA A 293 -14.09 -4.74 3.69
C ALA A 293 -14.22 -3.24 3.38
N ALA A 294 -13.64 -2.38 4.22
CA ALA A 294 -13.79 -0.94 4.11
C ALA A 294 -12.63 -0.14 4.73
N VAL A 295 -11.39 -0.44 4.35
CA VAL A 295 -10.19 0.30 4.81
C VAL A 295 -10.04 1.65 4.09
N GLY A 296 -10.44 1.69 2.82
CA GLY A 296 -10.40 2.90 1.99
C GLY A 296 -9.00 3.24 1.51
N ARG A 297 -8.54 4.46 1.81
CA ARG A 297 -7.21 4.94 1.44
C ARG A 297 -6.41 5.28 2.69
N ILE A 298 -5.19 4.76 2.77
CA ILE A 298 -4.20 5.15 3.77
C ILE A 298 -3.03 5.77 3.02
N LEU A 299 -2.82 7.07 3.23
CA LEU A 299 -1.83 7.84 2.47
C LEU A 299 -2.05 7.67 0.96
N PHE A 300 -1.08 7.08 0.26
CA PHE A 300 -1.12 6.80 -1.17
C PHE A 300 -1.69 5.42 -1.52
N LYS A 301 -1.75 4.48 -0.57
CA LYS A 301 -2.24 3.12 -0.82
C LYS A 301 -3.76 3.06 -0.76
N ARG A 302 -4.39 2.72 -1.88
CA ARG A 302 -5.81 2.38 -1.96
C ARG A 302 -5.99 0.90 -1.66
N PHE A 303 -6.85 0.57 -0.71
CA PHE A 303 -7.28 -0.78 -0.43
C PHE A 303 -8.59 -1.02 -1.15
N VAL A 304 -8.63 -2.07 -1.96
CA VAL A 304 -9.82 -2.44 -2.72
C VAL A 304 -10.74 -3.23 -1.77
N PRO A 305 -12.02 -2.83 -1.62
CA PRO A 305 -12.99 -3.57 -0.82
C PRO A 305 -13.01 -5.05 -1.17
N SER A 306 -12.96 -5.94 -0.18
CA SER A 306 -12.96 -7.38 -0.46
C SER A 306 -13.60 -8.24 0.64
N PHE A 307 -14.06 -9.43 0.23
CA PHE A 307 -14.58 -10.48 1.11
C PHE A 307 -14.42 -11.85 0.44
N ALA A 308 -14.39 -12.92 1.25
CA ALA A 308 -14.38 -14.29 0.77
C ALA A 308 -15.74 -14.96 0.95
N THR A 309 -15.99 -15.98 0.12
CA THR A 309 -17.16 -16.86 0.22
C THR A 309 -16.72 -18.31 0.33
N VAL A 310 -17.41 -19.11 1.13
CA VAL A 310 -17.28 -20.58 1.09
C VAL A 310 -18.66 -21.18 0.92
N GLU A 311 -18.86 -21.88 -0.19
CA GLU A 311 -20.06 -22.69 -0.41
C GLU A 311 -19.79 -24.14 -0.02
N VAL A 312 -20.65 -24.67 0.84
CA VAL A 312 -20.59 -26.03 1.37
C VAL A 312 -21.69 -26.86 0.73
N SER A 313 -21.29 -27.94 0.06
CA SER A 313 -22.18 -28.97 -0.47
C SER A 313 -21.80 -30.34 0.08
N THR A 314 -22.79 -31.20 0.35
CA THR A 314 -22.59 -32.57 0.85
C THR A 314 -23.20 -33.56 -0.14
N GLU A 315 -22.45 -34.59 -0.52
CA GLU A 315 -22.87 -35.65 -1.45
C GLU A 315 -22.22 -36.98 -1.02
N GLY A 316 -23.01 -38.05 -0.85
CA GLY A 316 -22.51 -39.43 -0.71
C GLY A 316 -21.41 -39.66 0.34
N GLY A 317 -21.67 -39.37 1.62
CA GLY A 317 -20.70 -39.61 2.71
C GLY A 317 -19.51 -38.63 2.76
N GLY A 318 -19.44 -37.68 1.82
CA GLY A 318 -18.47 -36.60 1.78
C GLY A 318 -19.10 -35.27 1.36
N GLY A 319 -18.27 -34.35 0.89
CA GLY A 319 -18.70 -33.03 0.46
C GLY A 319 -17.62 -32.23 -0.24
N ARG A 320 -17.91 -30.96 -0.48
CA ARG A 320 -17.01 -30.02 -1.15
C ARG A 320 -17.18 -28.63 -0.55
N LEU A 321 -16.05 -27.97 -0.32
CA LEU A 321 -15.99 -26.53 -0.10
C LEU A 321 -15.61 -25.85 -1.41
N THR A 322 -16.39 -24.85 -1.81
CA THR A 322 -16.06 -23.98 -2.95
C THR A 322 -15.72 -22.60 -2.42
N ILE A 323 -14.44 -22.27 -2.41
CA ILE A 323 -13.91 -20.97 -2.02
C ILE A 323 -14.07 -20.03 -3.21
N GLY A 324 -14.56 -18.83 -2.95
CA GLY A 324 -14.62 -17.72 -3.88
C GLY A 324 -14.48 -16.40 -3.13
N GLY A 325 -14.88 -15.32 -3.75
CA GLY A 325 -14.88 -14.01 -3.13
C GLY A 325 -14.91 -12.91 -4.16
N ARG A 326 -14.83 -11.68 -3.67
CA ARG A 326 -14.83 -10.49 -4.52
C ARG A 326 -13.77 -9.51 -4.03
N ARG A 327 -13.07 -8.89 -4.98
CA ARG A 327 -12.14 -7.78 -4.78
C ARG A 327 -12.57 -6.64 -5.70
N GLY A 328 -13.20 -5.60 -5.14
CA GLY A 328 -13.78 -4.53 -5.94
C GLY A 328 -14.92 -5.09 -6.78
N ASP A 329 -14.78 -5.08 -8.10
CA ASP A 329 -15.75 -5.68 -9.03
C ASP A 329 -15.32 -7.04 -9.56
N GLU A 330 -14.10 -7.49 -9.21
CA GLU A 330 -13.53 -8.75 -9.68
C GLU A 330 -13.94 -9.90 -8.76
N ALA A 331 -14.52 -10.96 -9.34
CA ALA A 331 -14.76 -12.21 -8.64
C ALA A 331 -13.51 -13.09 -8.68
N LEU A 332 -13.21 -13.79 -7.59
CA LEU A 332 -12.16 -14.81 -7.60
C LEU A 332 -12.58 -16.02 -8.43
N THR A 333 -11.60 -16.63 -9.11
CA THR A 333 -11.74 -17.98 -9.66
C THR A 333 -12.07 -18.96 -8.54
N PRO A 334 -13.19 -19.72 -8.63
CA PRO A 334 -13.58 -20.63 -7.57
C PRO A 334 -12.57 -21.75 -7.35
N ILE A 335 -12.19 -21.98 -6.10
CA ILE A 335 -11.30 -23.07 -5.67
C ILE A 335 -12.13 -24.15 -5.00
N ARG A 336 -11.92 -25.40 -5.39
CA ARG A 336 -12.71 -26.54 -4.92
C ARG A 336 -11.86 -27.43 -4.01
N LEU A 337 -12.30 -27.62 -2.78
CA LEU A 337 -11.69 -28.49 -1.79
C LEU A 337 -12.66 -29.63 -1.47
N PRO A 338 -12.56 -30.78 -2.15
CA PRO A 338 -13.39 -31.93 -1.84
C PRO A 338 -12.92 -32.58 -0.54
N PHE A 339 -13.86 -33.10 0.25
CA PHE A 339 -13.57 -33.77 1.51
C PHE A 339 -14.42 -35.04 1.68
N ALA A 340 -13.89 -36.01 2.40
CA ALA A 340 -14.57 -37.24 2.78
C ALA A 340 -14.08 -37.70 4.16
N ALA A 341 -14.98 -38.18 5.01
CA ALA A 341 -14.66 -38.61 6.38
C ALA A 341 -13.79 -37.60 7.17
N GLY A 342 -14.07 -36.30 6.99
CA GLY A 342 -13.35 -35.22 7.67
C GLY A 342 -11.96 -34.90 7.12
N GLN A 343 -11.55 -35.50 6.01
CA GLN A 343 -10.24 -35.31 5.34
C GLN A 343 -10.37 -34.67 3.97
N TRP A 344 -9.34 -33.99 3.48
CA TRP A 344 -9.27 -33.56 2.09
C TRP A 344 -9.14 -34.80 1.20
N SER A 345 -10.10 -35.00 0.30
CA SER A 345 -10.10 -36.17 -0.59
C SER A 345 -9.28 -35.95 -1.88
N ALA A 346 -8.78 -34.73 -2.07
CA ALA A 346 -7.81 -34.36 -3.07
C ALA A 346 -6.82 -33.38 -2.47
N THR A 347 -5.60 -33.35 -3.00
CA THR A 347 -4.59 -32.37 -2.60
C THR A 347 -5.14 -30.95 -2.83
N PRO A 348 -5.28 -30.12 -1.79
CA PRO A 348 -5.68 -28.73 -1.97
C PRO A 348 -4.68 -28.04 -2.91
N PRO A 349 -5.15 -27.22 -3.87
CA PRO A 349 -4.24 -26.50 -4.74
C PRO A 349 -3.34 -25.58 -3.91
N ALA A 350 -2.09 -25.45 -4.36
CA ALA A 350 -1.19 -24.45 -3.83
C ALA A 350 -1.83 -23.06 -3.94
N GLY A 351 -1.55 -22.22 -2.97
CA GLY A 351 -2.01 -20.84 -2.97
C GLY A 351 -0.85 -19.89 -2.71
N GLU A 352 -1.21 -18.67 -2.34
CA GLU A 352 -0.32 -17.56 -2.06
C GLU A 352 0.63 -17.76 -0.84
N SER A 353 0.56 -18.91 -0.14
CA SER A 353 1.33 -19.18 1.09
C SER A 353 2.81 -19.50 0.87
N THR A 354 3.26 -19.68 -0.37
CA THR A 354 4.67 -19.55 -0.77
C THR A 354 4.90 -18.15 -1.28
N ALA A 355 5.95 -17.47 -0.78
CA ALA A 355 6.43 -16.15 -1.20
C ALA A 355 5.99 -15.80 -2.62
N LEU A 356 4.81 -15.18 -2.73
CA LEU A 356 4.49 -14.40 -3.89
C LEU A 356 5.44 -13.23 -3.81
N ALA A 357 6.54 -13.34 -4.56
CA ALA A 357 7.02 -12.22 -5.32
C ALA A 357 5.77 -11.50 -5.83
N VAL A 358 5.67 -10.22 -5.50
CA VAL A 358 4.51 -9.39 -5.72
C VAL A 358 4.11 -9.48 -7.21
N ASP A 359 3.28 -10.45 -7.54
CA ASP A 359 2.74 -10.60 -8.89
C ASP A 359 1.66 -9.55 -9.03
N ALA A 360 2.07 -8.41 -9.58
CA ALA A 360 1.61 -8.00 -10.90
C ALA A 360 2.23 -6.65 -11.25
N TRP A 361 3.48 -6.69 -11.71
CA TRP A 361 3.97 -5.74 -12.72
C TRP A 361 3.31 -6.04 -14.07
N GLY A 362 1.98 -6.15 -14.10
CA GLY A 362 1.20 -6.45 -15.29
C GLY A 362 1.23 -5.36 -16.38
N PRO A 363 1.45 -4.07 -16.06
CA PRO A 363 1.51 -3.07 -17.11
C PRO A 363 2.90 -2.83 -17.70
N ALA A 364 3.98 -2.80 -16.92
CA ALA A 364 5.22 -2.20 -17.45
C ALA A 364 5.94 -3.05 -18.48
N GLU A 365 5.93 -4.38 -18.36
CA GLU A 365 6.47 -5.28 -19.40
C GLU A 365 5.66 -5.13 -20.69
N GLU A 366 4.33 -5.21 -20.61
CA GLU A 366 3.42 -5.01 -21.75
C GLU A 366 3.61 -3.61 -22.38
N ARG A 367 3.73 -2.57 -21.55
CA ARG A 367 3.95 -1.19 -22.02
C ARG A 367 5.33 -1.05 -22.67
N LEU A 368 6.38 -1.64 -22.11
CA LEU A 368 7.72 -1.61 -22.70
C LEU A 368 7.77 -2.38 -24.01
N GLU A 369 7.10 -3.53 -24.09
CA GLU A 369 6.96 -4.31 -25.31
C GLU A 369 6.32 -3.47 -26.43
N ARG A 370 5.22 -2.77 -26.12
CA ARG A 370 4.56 -1.87 -27.08
C ARG A 370 5.38 -0.62 -27.41
N ALA A 371 6.07 -0.06 -26.43
CA ALA A 371 6.64 1.29 -26.53
C ALA A 371 8.12 1.30 -26.92
N GLY A 372 8.79 0.14 -26.87
CA GLY A 372 10.20 -0.04 -27.19
C GLY A 372 11.15 0.29 -26.02
N PRO A 373 12.48 0.20 -26.24
CA PRO A 373 13.49 0.35 -25.20
C PRO A 373 13.40 1.71 -24.50
N LEU A 374 13.64 1.72 -23.20
CA LEU A 374 13.69 2.89 -22.34
C LEU A 374 15.13 3.18 -21.92
N GLY A 375 15.53 4.45 -22.02
CA GLY A 375 16.80 4.92 -21.47
C GLY A 375 16.68 5.18 -19.97
N VAL A 376 17.59 4.63 -19.18
CA VAL A 376 17.61 4.79 -17.72
C VAL A 376 19.00 5.21 -17.25
N LEU A 377 19.07 6.27 -16.46
CA LEU A 377 20.27 6.79 -15.82
C LEU A 377 20.10 6.61 -14.31
N THR A 378 20.89 5.76 -13.66
CA THR A 378 20.66 5.38 -12.25
C THR A 378 21.86 5.59 -11.34
N LEU A 379 21.62 6.04 -10.10
CA LEU A 379 22.63 6.15 -9.04
C LEU A 379 22.48 5.00 -8.03
N ARG A 380 23.19 3.89 -8.24
CA ARG A 380 23.09 2.65 -7.43
C ARG A 380 24.41 2.20 -6.82
N GLN A 381 24.37 1.36 -5.77
CA GLN A 381 25.52 0.63 -5.26
C GLN A 381 25.76 -0.67 -6.05
N GLY A 382 26.99 -0.86 -6.52
CA GLY A 382 27.37 -2.00 -7.34
C GLY A 382 27.44 -3.30 -6.54
N ALA A 383 26.38 -4.11 -6.58
CA ALA A 383 26.55 -5.54 -6.36
C ALA A 383 27.39 -6.12 -7.52
N ALA A 384 28.26 -7.09 -7.23
CA ALA A 384 29.14 -7.75 -8.19
C ALA A 384 28.42 -8.34 -9.42
N GLN A 385 27.09 -8.56 -9.34
CA GLN A 385 26.23 -8.95 -10.47
C GLN A 385 26.15 -7.88 -11.57
N ALA A 386 26.48 -6.62 -11.26
CA ALA A 386 26.48 -5.53 -12.22
C ALA A 386 27.65 -5.61 -13.22
N ALA A 387 28.67 -6.46 -13.05
CA ALA A 387 29.79 -6.55 -14.01
C ALA A 387 29.36 -7.07 -15.39
N ALA A 388 28.22 -7.75 -15.49
CA ALA A 388 27.71 -8.23 -16.77
C ALA A 388 27.29 -7.04 -17.67
N PRO A 389 27.66 -7.06 -18.96
CA PRO A 389 27.26 -6.01 -19.93
C PRO A 389 25.74 -6.01 -20.16
N GLN A 390 25.09 -7.14 -19.93
CA GLN A 390 23.66 -7.36 -20.11
C GLN A 390 23.14 -8.32 -19.03
N LEU A 391 21.97 -8.03 -18.48
CA LEU A 391 21.25 -8.86 -17.54
C LEU A 391 19.84 -9.09 -18.09
N GLU A 392 19.36 -10.32 -17.95
CA GLU A 392 17.97 -10.66 -18.22
C GLU A 392 17.34 -11.12 -16.92
N LEU A 393 16.30 -10.40 -16.49
CA LEU A 393 15.67 -10.62 -15.20
C LEU A 393 14.16 -10.42 -15.32
N PRO A 394 13.35 -11.14 -14.54
CA PRO A 394 11.91 -10.87 -14.47
C PRO A 394 11.68 -9.47 -13.89
N ALA A 395 10.58 -8.78 -14.24
CA ALA A 395 10.32 -7.42 -13.75
C ALA A 395 10.33 -7.29 -12.22
N HIS A 396 9.83 -8.31 -11.49
CA HIS A 396 9.84 -8.30 -10.02
C HIS A 396 11.25 -8.31 -9.40
N ALA A 397 12.28 -8.63 -10.18
CA ALA A 397 13.67 -8.61 -9.74
C ALA A 397 14.38 -7.28 -10.06
N LEU A 398 13.70 -6.31 -10.71
CA LEU A 398 14.28 -5.00 -11.01
C LEU A 398 14.70 -4.26 -9.74
N ASP A 399 13.91 -4.33 -8.68
CA ASP A 399 14.19 -3.61 -7.43
C ASP A 399 15.48 -4.14 -6.76
N ALA A 400 15.84 -5.41 -6.99
CA ALA A 400 17.13 -5.94 -6.55
C ALA A 400 18.33 -5.24 -7.22
N LEU A 401 18.14 -4.52 -8.34
CA LEU A 401 19.19 -3.74 -8.98
C LEU A 401 19.59 -2.48 -8.21
N TYR A 402 18.77 -2.02 -7.25
CA TYR A 402 19.13 -0.91 -6.36
C TYR A 402 19.98 -1.37 -5.17
N GLY A 403 19.75 -2.57 -4.65
CA GLY A 403 20.42 -3.08 -3.45
C GLY A 403 20.23 -2.16 -2.23
N ASP A 404 20.98 -2.42 -1.15
CA ASP A 404 20.81 -1.74 0.14
C ASP A 404 21.44 -0.32 0.21
N GLY A 405 21.77 0.35 -0.90
CA GLY A 405 22.52 1.61 -0.79
C GLY A 405 22.59 2.58 -1.97
N PHE A 406 22.73 3.86 -1.60
CA PHE A 406 23.00 5.01 -2.46
C PHE A 406 24.51 5.21 -2.63
N VAL A 407 24.98 5.46 -3.87
CA VAL A 407 26.39 5.81 -4.14
C VAL A 407 26.49 7.21 -4.70
N ALA A 408 27.31 8.05 -4.06
CA ALA A 408 27.74 9.30 -4.64
C ALA A 408 28.71 9.00 -5.79
N ALA A 409 28.35 9.41 -7.00
CA ALA A 409 29.15 9.26 -8.20
C ALA A 409 29.10 10.55 -9.02
N ASP A 410 30.14 10.80 -9.81
CA ASP A 410 30.18 11.94 -10.74
C ASP A 410 29.29 11.74 -11.97
N TRP A 411 28.93 10.49 -12.26
CA TRP A 411 28.07 10.13 -13.38
C TRP A 411 27.11 9.02 -12.98
N PRO A 412 25.82 9.09 -13.38
CA PRO A 412 24.91 7.98 -13.22
C PRO A 412 25.31 6.82 -14.11
N GLN A 413 24.93 5.61 -13.72
CA GLN A 413 25.05 4.45 -14.58
C GLN A 413 24.02 4.53 -15.71
N ALA A 414 24.50 4.39 -16.95
CA ALA A 414 23.68 4.43 -18.14
C ALA A 414 23.22 3.03 -18.55
N LEU A 415 21.90 2.84 -18.58
CA LEU A 415 21.23 1.59 -18.88
C LEU A 415 20.21 1.77 -20.01
N ALA A 416 20.02 0.71 -20.78
CA ALA A 416 18.87 0.51 -21.66
C ALA A 416 18.03 -0.64 -21.09
N VAL A 417 16.72 -0.42 -20.94
CA VAL A 417 15.77 -1.41 -20.45
C VAL A 417 14.75 -1.71 -21.53
N GLU A 418 14.54 -2.98 -21.84
CA GLU A 418 13.56 -3.41 -22.84
C GLU A 418 12.87 -4.70 -22.42
N ALA A 419 11.63 -4.87 -22.86
CA ALA A 419 10.91 -6.12 -22.69
C ALA A 419 11.36 -7.16 -23.71
N LEU A 420 11.41 -8.42 -23.29
CA LEU A 420 11.67 -9.55 -24.19
C LEU A 420 10.32 -10.07 -24.73
N ALA A 421 10.12 -10.01 -26.05
CA ALA A 421 8.86 -10.43 -26.65
C ALA A 421 8.53 -11.94 -26.43
N GLU A 422 9.55 -12.77 -26.20
CA GLU A 422 9.38 -14.22 -26.07
C GLU A 422 9.01 -14.68 -24.65
N ARG A 423 9.17 -13.83 -23.63
CA ARG A 423 8.94 -14.19 -22.22
C ARG A 423 8.76 -12.98 -21.32
N PRO A 424 8.01 -13.09 -20.20
CA PRO A 424 7.81 -12.00 -19.25
C PRO A 424 9.09 -11.69 -18.45
N ALA A 425 10.03 -11.03 -19.12
CA ALA A 425 11.30 -10.63 -18.58
C ALA A 425 11.81 -9.36 -19.28
N LEU A 426 12.70 -8.67 -18.58
CA LEU A 426 13.35 -7.47 -19.05
C LEU A 426 14.82 -7.74 -19.32
N ARG A 427 15.31 -7.18 -20.42
CA ARG A 427 16.73 -7.07 -20.70
C ARG A 427 17.22 -5.69 -20.26
N VAL A 428 18.21 -5.69 -19.39
CA VAL A 428 18.88 -4.49 -18.87
C VAL A 428 20.32 -4.51 -19.35
N ALA A 429 20.64 -3.64 -20.30
CA ALA A 429 21.96 -3.54 -20.92
C ALA A 429 22.68 -2.25 -20.49
N ARG A 430 23.99 -2.33 -20.25
CA ARG A 430 24.83 -1.14 -20.01
C ARG A 430 25.11 -0.44 -21.33
N ALA A 431 24.85 0.85 -21.40
CA ALA A 431 25.15 1.67 -22.58
C ALA A 431 26.60 2.20 -22.59
N GLY A 432 27.33 2.05 -21.48
CA GLY A 432 28.70 2.54 -21.32
C GLY A 432 28.99 2.93 -19.87
N ALA A 433 30.14 3.56 -19.65
CA ALA A 433 30.55 4.10 -18.34
C ALA A 433 30.76 5.62 -18.43
N GLY A 434 30.56 6.30 -17.29
CA GLY A 434 30.78 7.75 -17.17
C GLY A 434 29.95 8.58 -18.15
N ALA A 435 30.48 9.75 -18.52
CA ALA A 435 29.86 10.71 -19.43
C ALA A 435 29.45 10.09 -20.78
N ALA A 436 30.32 9.27 -21.39
CA ALA A 436 30.07 8.69 -22.70
C ALA A 436 28.87 7.73 -22.70
N GLY A 437 28.71 6.93 -21.64
CA GLY A 437 27.53 6.07 -21.49
C GLY A 437 26.24 6.88 -21.33
N VAL A 438 26.29 7.95 -20.53
CA VAL A 438 25.14 8.86 -20.34
C VAL A 438 24.76 9.53 -21.65
N GLU A 439 25.73 10.06 -22.38
CA GLU A 439 25.53 10.67 -23.69
C GLU A 439 24.92 9.68 -24.69
N ALA A 440 25.39 8.42 -24.70
CA ALA A 440 24.84 7.38 -25.58
C ALA A 440 23.36 7.11 -25.31
N VAL A 441 22.94 7.01 -24.04
CA VAL A 441 21.53 6.82 -23.66
C VAL A 441 20.68 8.03 -24.08
N LEU A 442 21.15 9.24 -23.80
CA LEU A 442 20.45 10.47 -24.16
C LEU A 442 20.32 10.61 -25.68
N ARG A 443 21.41 10.42 -26.43
CA ARG A 443 21.42 10.49 -27.89
C ARG A 443 20.48 9.46 -28.52
N ALA A 444 20.45 8.24 -27.99
CA ALA A 444 19.51 7.21 -28.44
C ALA A 444 18.05 7.63 -28.23
N ALA A 445 17.73 8.34 -27.14
CA ALA A 445 16.39 8.89 -26.92
C ALA A 445 16.02 9.98 -27.94
N PHE A 446 16.92 10.93 -28.25
CA PHE A 446 16.69 11.91 -29.31
C PHE A 446 16.45 11.27 -30.68
N HIS A 447 17.21 10.23 -31.03
CA HIS A 447 16.99 9.48 -32.27
C HIS A 447 15.63 8.79 -32.29
N ARG A 448 15.22 8.10 -31.20
CA ARG A 448 13.91 7.47 -31.10
C ARG A 448 12.77 8.48 -31.17
N ALA A 449 12.91 9.63 -30.51
CA ALA A 449 11.90 10.69 -30.54
C ALA A 449 11.68 11.24 -31.96
N GLY A 450 12.77 11.44 -32.70
CA GLY A 450 12.72 11.84 -34.11
C GLY A 450 12.11 10.76 -35.01
N ALA A 451 12.55 9.51 -34.87
CA ALA A 451 12.07 8.40 -35.70
C ALA A 451 10.59 8.07 -35.48
N ALA A 452 10.12 8.16 -34.23
CA ALA A 452 8.72 7.88 -33.87
C ALA A 452 7.79 9.08 -34.07
N GLY A 453 8.30 10.23 -34.55
CA GLY A 453 7.50 11.46 -34.69
C GLY A 453 6.98 12.02 -33.37
N ARG A 454 7.57 11.63 -32.23
CA ARG A 454 7.16 12.04 -30.87
C ARG A 454 7.47 13.51 -30.59
N GLY A 455 8.40 14.13 -31.31
CA GLY A 455 8.66 15.57 -31.25
C GLY A 455 9.30 16.09 -29.96
N ALA A 456 9.33 15.31 -28.88
CA ALA A 456 9.92 15.71 -27.61
C ALA A 456 10.66 14.58 -26.87
N VAL A 457 11.76 14.93 -26.19
CA VAL A 457 12.48 14.10 -25.22
C VAL A 457 12.34 14.71 -23.83
N VAL A 458 12.03 13.87 -22.84
CA VAL A 458 11.84 14.30 -21.44
C VAL A 458 12.88 13.64 -20.54
N LEU A 459 13.77 14.42 -19.94
CA LEU A 459 14.61 13.93 -18.84
C LEU A 459 13.75 13.91 -17.56
N PHE A 460 13.33 12.72 -17.12
CA PHE A 460 12.39 12.53 -16.03
C PHE A 460 13.10 12.15 -14.72
N VAL A 461 13.14 13.06 -13.77
CA VAL A 461 13.64 12.86 -12.40
C VAL A 461 12.46 12.52 -11.49
N HIS A 462 12.37 11.26 -11.05
CA HIS A 462 11.23 10.78 -10.26
C HIS A 462 11.23 11.27 -8.80
N GLY A 463 10.06 11.13 -8.16
CA GLY A 463 9.80 11.57 -6.78
C GLY A 463 10.24 10.57 -5.70
N PHE A 464 9.87 10.88 -4.46
CA PHE A 464 10.12 10.07 -3.25
C PHE A 464 9.30 8.77 -3.23
N GLN A 465 9.80 7.77 -2.51
CA GLN A 465 9.16 6.46 -2.28
C GLN A 465 8.71 5.79 -3.57
N LYS A 466 9.58 5.79 -4.58
CA LYS A 466 9.40 5.01 -5.80
C LYS A 466 10.41 3.90 -5.85
N THR A 467 9.92 2.68 -6.02
CA THR A 467 10.79 1.55 -6.38
C THR A 467 11.42 1.76 -7.75
N PHE A 468 12.53 1.09 -8.03
CA PHE A 468 13.15 1.17 -9.36
C PHE A 468 12.20 0.72 -10.45
N ALA A 469 11.44 -0.34 -10.19
CA ALA A 469 10.39 -0.75 -11.08
C ALA A 469 9.37 0.40 -11.20
N GLU A 470 8.79 0.90 -10.10
CA GLU A 470 7.73 1.94 -10.14
C GLU A 470 8.13 3.16 -10.97
N SER A 471 9.39 3.60 -10.89
CA SER A 471 9.89 4.72 -11.68
C SER A 471 9.95 4.42 -13.19
N ILE A 472 10.29 3.19 -13.59
CA ILE A 472 10.21 2.70 -14.97
C ILE A 472 8.77 2.72 -15.48
N GLU A 473 7.80 2.26 -14.68
CA GLU A 473 6.39 2.32 -15.08
C GLU A 473 5.93 3.76 -15.29
N GLN A 474 6.31 4.69 -14.39
CA GLN A 474 5.96 6.10 -14.55
C GLN A 474 6.54 6.68 -15.84
N ALA A 475 7.79 6.36 -16.19
CA ALA A 475 8.37 6.76 -17.46
C ALA A 475 7.60 6.19 -18.65
N CYS A 476 7.23 4.89 -18.62
CA CYS A 476 6.44 4.29 -19.69
C CYS A 476 5.07 4.95 -19.86
N ARG A 477 4.39 5.29 -18.75
CA ARG A 477 3.11 6.02 -18.80
C ARG A 477 3.26 7.42 -19.39
N LEU A 478 4.33 8.15 -19.09
CA LEU A 478 4.59 9.45 -19.70
C LEU A 478 4.70 9.33 -21.23
N ARG A 479 5.42 8.32 -21.71
CA ARG A 479 5.56 8.03 -23.14
C ARG A 479 4.21 7.78 -23.81
N GLU A 480 3.38 6.93 -23.21
CA GLU A 480 2.07 6.54 -23.76
C GLU A 480 1.07 7.72 -23.75
N LEU A 481 0.93 8.40 -22.62
CA LEU A 481 -0.10 9.44 -22.44
C LEU A 481 0.21 10.70 -23.24
N HIS A 482 1.49 11.10 -23.30
CA HIS A 482 1.88 12.42 -23.80
C HIS A 482 2.66 12.38 -25.11
N GLN A 483 2.85 11.18 -25.66
CA GLN A 483 3.57 10.97 -26.92
C GLN A 483 4.98 11.57 -26.90
N VAL A 484 5.68 11.46 -25.76
CA VAL A 484 7.06 11.95 -25.56
C VAL A 484 8.04 10.79 -25.43
N GLU A 485 9.34 11.04 -25.56
CA GLU A 485 10.38 10.05 -25.30
C GLU A 485 11.09 10.32 -23.95
N PRO A 486 10.75 9.58 -22.88
CA PRO A 486 11.37 9.79 -21.58
C PRO A 486 12.74 9.12 -21.50
N VAL A 487 13.67 9.80 -20.82
CA VAL A 487 14.87 9.22 -20.22
C VAL A 487 14.69 9.30 -18.72
N LEU A 488 14.57 8.15 -18.08
CA LEU A 488 14.38 8.08 -16.63
C LEU A 488 15.70 8.35 -15.93
N TRP A 489 15.73 9.37 -15.08
CA TRP A 489 16.81 9.62 -14.14
C TRP A 489 16.37 9.11 -12.76
N SER A 490 16.96 7.97 -12.36
CA SER A 490 16.50 7.11 -11.28
C SER A 490 17.46 7.10 -10.09
N TRP A 491 16.91 7.08 -8.89
CA TRP A 491 17.71 7.09 -7.67
C TRP A 491 16.98 6.39 -6.49
N PRO A 492 17.71 5.84 -5.48
CA PRO A 492 17.14 5.17 -4.32
C PRO A 492 16.37 6.14 -3.42
N SER A 493 15.08 6.25 -3.67
CA SER A 493 14.22 7.31 -3.13
C SER A 493 13.47 6.95 -1.85
N GLY A 494 13.95 5.97 -1.09
CA GLY A 494 13.30 5.50 0.15
C GLY A 494 12.34 4.33 -0.07
N GLU A 495 12.73 3.41 -0.95
CA GLU A 495 12.08 2.11 -1.17
C GLU A 495 12.12 1.35 0.15
N ASP A 496 11.01 0.76 0.57
CA ASP A 496 10.88 -0.09 1.78
C ASP A 496 10.82 0.61 3.15
N ALA A 497 10.74 1.94 3.19
CA ALA A 497 10.61 2.67 4.44
C ALA A 497 9.14 2.93 4.83
N GLY A 498 8.64 2.26 5.86
CA GLY A 498 7.44 2.68 6.59
C GLY A 498 7.53 4.15 7.03
N PHE A 499 6.41 4.81 7.33
CA PHE A 499 6.39 6.27 7.53
C PHE A 499 7.37 6.82 8.60
N LEU A 500 7.75 6.04 9.62
CA LEU A 500 8.79 6.46 10.57
C LEU A 500 10.21 6.44 9.98
N SER A 501 10.55 5.42 9.19
CA SER A 501 11.79 5.47 8.43
C SER A 501 11.69 6.57 7.39
N ALA A 502 10.55 6.80 6.73
CA ALA A 502 10.35 7.93 5.82
C ALA A 502 10.65 9.30 6.44
N LEU A 503 10.49 9.47 7.76
CA LEU A 503 10.82 10.68 8.53
C LEU A 503 12.33 10.85 8.77
N GLN A 504 13.03 9.79 9.20
CA GLN A 504 14.50 9.78 9.33
C GLN A 504 15.19 9.80 7.96
N ASP A 505 14.57 9.13 7.00
CA ASP A 505 14.93 9.09 5.61
C ASP A 505 14.69 10.44 4.98
N PHE A 506 13.71 11.25 5.38
CA PHE A 506 13.50 12.57 4.78
C PHE A 506 14.77 13.42 4.85
N VAL A 507 15.35 13.58 6.05
CA VAL A 507 16.63 14.32 6.24
C VAL A 507 17.76 13.63 5.48
N THR A 508 17.86 12.30 5.58
CA THR A 508 18.86 11.51 4.86
C THR A 508 18.72 11.66 3.34
N MET A 509 17.51 11.79 2.84
CA MET A 509 17.18 11.94 1.44
C MET A 509 17.50 13.36 0.97
N GLN A 510 17.26 14.40 1.76
CA GLN A 510 17.75 15.74 1.45
C GLN A 510 19.28 15.74 1.28
N GLN A 511 19.99 15.04 2.16
CA GLN A 511 21.44 14.86 2.04
C GLN A 511 21.82 14.04 0.79
N ARG A 512 21.05 13.01 0.43
CA ARG A 512 21.25 12.27 -0.83
C ARG A 512 21.03 13.17 -2.05
N CYS A 513 19.95 13.95 -2.09
CA CYS A 513 19.70 14.95 -3.14
C CYS A 513 20.89 15.93 -3.29
N ALA A 514 21.48 16.39 -2.18
CA ALA A 514 22.69 17.20 -2.23
C ALA A 514 23.90 16.43 -2.80
N ARG A 515 24.08 15.15 -2.45
CA ARG A 515 25.15 14.30 -3.00
C ARG A 515 24.96 13.95 -4.47
N MET A 516 23.75 14.07 -5.00
CA MET A 516 23.40 13.77 -6.39
C MET A 516 23.74 14.91 -7.36
N GLN A 517 24.08 16.10 -6.84
CA GLN A 517 24.27 17.32 -7.63
C GLN A 517 25.30 17.16 -8.77
N SER A 518 26.43 16.48 -8.51
CA SER A 518 27.50 16.28 -9.51
C SER A 518 26.96 15.49 -10.72
N ALA A 519 26.47 14.27 -10.48
CA ALA A 519 25.87 13.41 -11.50
C ALA A 519 24.70 14.07 -12.25
N LEU A 520 23.78 14.74 -11.54
CA LEU A 520 22.64 15.39 -12.17
C LEU A 520 23.07 16.58 -13.02
N SER A 521 23.99 17.43 -12.54
CA SER A 521 24.51 18.58 -13.28
C SER A 521 25.23 18.15 -14.57
N GLY A 522 26.06 17.12 -14.52
CA GLY A 522 26.72 16.56 -15.70
C GLY A 522 25.72 16.00 -16.71
N THR A 523 24.68 15.31 -16.23
CA THR A 523 23.58 14.81 -17.07
C THR A 523 22.82 15.94 -17.74
N LEU A 524 22.43 16.98 -16.98
CA LEU A 524 21.72 18.15 -17.48
C LEU A 524 22.52 18.89 -18.57
N ALA A 525 23.84 18.99 -18.37
CA ALA A 525 24.71 19.66 -19.32
C ALA A 525 24.80 18.90 -20.66
N LEU A 526 24.94 17.56 -20.62
CA LEU A 526 24.90 16.73 -21.83
C LEU A 526 23.53 16.75 -22.51
N PHE A 527 22.45 16.76 -21.72
CA PHE A 527 21.09 16.83 -22.24
C PHE A 527 20.84 18.14 -23.00
N GLY A 528 21.33 19.26 -22.45
CA GLY A 528 21.28 20.58 -23.08
C GLY A 528 22.09 20.67 -24.38
N ASP A 529 23.31 20.10 -24.42
CA ASP A 529 24.11 20.05 -25.64
C ASP A 529 23.43 19.24 -26.75
N LEU A 530 22.82 18.11 -26.41
CA LEU A 530 22.06 17.30 -27.35
C LEU A 530 20.81 18.04 -27.83
N ALA A 531 20.11 18.77 -26.96
CA ALA A 531 19.00 19.61 -27.38
C ALA A 531 19.43 20.65 -28.44
N ALA A 532 20.60 21.28 -28.27
CA ALA A 532 21.16 22.20 -29.28
C ALA A 532 21.48 21.51 -30.62
N GLN A 533 21.94 20.26 -30.58
CA GLN A 533 22.26 19.45 -31.77
C GLN A 533 21.01 18.94 -32.49
N HIS A 534 19.86 18.89 -31.81
CA HIS A 534 18.61 18.34 -32.31
C HIS A 534 17.46 19.36 -32.25
N PRO A 535 17.54 20.52 -32.94
CA PRO A 535 16.55 21.61 -32.83
C PRO A 535 15.13 21.21 -33.29
N GLY A 536 14.99 20.14 -34.06
CA GLY A 536 13.70 19.56 -34.46
C GLY A 536 13.01 18.73 -33.36
N CYS A 537 13.67 18.53 -32.21
CA CYS A 537 13.14 17.77 -31.07
C CYS A 537 13.18 18.63 -29.81
N ARG A 538 12.02 18.83 -29.18
CA ARG A 538 11.90 19.61 -27.96
C ARG A 538 12.49 18.83 -26.78
N ALA A 539 13.34 19.47 -25.99
CA ALA A 539 13.95 18.86 -24.81
C ALA A 539 13.39 19.51 -23.54
N THR A 540 12.78 18.72 -22.67
CA THR A 540 12.18 19.20 -21.42
C THR A 540 12.75 18.42 -20.24
N VAL A 541 13.06 19.09 -19.14
CA VAL A 541 13.38 18.43 -17.87
C VAL A 541 12.11 18.37 -17.04
N LEU A 542 11.69 17.17 -16.63
CA LEU A 542 10.59 16.97 -15.69
C LEU A 542 11.17 16.52 -14.35
N ALA A 543 11.01 17.33 -13.31
CA ALA A 543 11.37 16.96 -11.95
C ALA A 543 10.11 16.90 -11.08
N ARG A 544 9.82 15.73 -10.53
CA ARG A 544 8.59 15.48 -9.78
C ARG A 544 8.84 15.37 -8.28
N SER A 545 8.00 15.98 -7.46
CA SER A 545 8.03 15.81 -6.01
C SER A 545 9.44 16.06 -5.46
N MET A 546 10.05 15.11 -4.75
CA MET A 546 11.43 15.24 -4.26
C MET A 546 12.52 15.19 -5.34
N GLY A 547 12.21 14.72 -6.54
CA GLY A 547 13.09 14.92 -7.70
C GLY A 547 13.33 16.42 -7.98
N ALA A 548 12.36 17.29 -7.65
CA ALA A 548 12.54 18.73 -7.73
C ALA A 548 13.56 19.24 -6.69
N LEU A 549 13.68 18.60 -5.53
CA LEU A 549 14.70 18.92 -4.53
C LEU A 549 16.11 18.57 -5.03
N ALA A 550 16.27 17.44 -5.72
CA ALA A 550 17.54 17.09 -6.36
C ALA A 550 17.92 18.10 -7.45
N LEU A 551 16.95 18.58 -8.23
CA LEU A 551 17.19 19.60 -9.24
C LEU A 551 17.52 20.96 -8.60
N ASP A 552 16.73 21.42 -7.62
CA ASP A 552 16.98 22.68 -6.90
C ASP A 552 18.37 22.68 -6.25
N ALA A 553 18.79 21.56 -5.68
CA ALA A 553 20.13 21.39 -5.13
C ALA A 553 21.25 21.72 -6.15
N VAL A 554 21.03 21.49 -7.46
CA VAL A 554 21.95 21.92 -8.53
C VAL A 554 21.80 23.42 -8.81
N LEU A 555 20.56 23.92 -8.90
CA LEU A 555 20.27 25.33 -9.26
C LEU A 555 20.76 26.34 -8.21
N GLN A 556 20.77 25.94 -6.94
CA GLN A 556 21.24 26.79 -5.85
C GLN A 556 22.78 26.94 -5.85
N ARG A 557 23.51 26.07 -6.55
CA ARG A 557 24.98 26.15 -6.65
C ARG A 557 25.44 27.11 -7.74
N HIS A 558 25.82 28.32 -7.31
CA HIS A 558 26.28 29.37 -8.21
C HIS A 558 27.45 28.93 -9.11
N ASP A 559 28.42 28.21 -8.56
CA ASP A 559 29.60 27.72 -9.28
C ASP A 559 29.26 26.72 -10.39
N LEU A 560 28.28 25.83 -10.16
CA LEU A 560 27.78 24.92 -11.19
C LEU A 560 26.97 25.67 -12.25
N MET A 561 26.11 26.60 -11.81
CA MET A 561 25.19 27.31 -12.70
C MET A 561 25.89 28.25 -13.70
N LEU A 562 27.05 28.81 -13.36
CA LEU A 562 27.84 29.63 -14.31
C LEU A 562 28.17 28.87 -15.61
N ASN A 563 28.45 27.57 -15.51
CA ASN A 563 28.77 26.73 -16.66
C ASN A 563 27.53 26.03 -17.23
N LEU A 564 26.54 25.73 -16.38
CA LEU A 564 25.37 24.96 -16.77
C LEU A 564 24.32 25.82 -17.49
N ALA A 565 24.07 27.06 -17.05
CA ALA A 565 22.99 27.90 -17.60
C ALA A 565 23.06 28.10 -19.13
N PRO A 566 24.22 28.41 -19.74
CA PRO A 566 24.31 28.53 -21.20
C PRO A 566 23.98 27.24 -21.94
N ARG A 567 24.26 26.09 -21.33
CA ARG A 567 23.96 24.76 -21.89
C ARG A 567 22.50 24.36 -21.72
N LEU A 568 21.78 24.96 -20.77
CA LEU A 568 20.34 24.74 -20.58
C LEU A 568 19.46 25.67 -21.43
N ALA A 569 20.02 26.77 -21.96
CA ALA A 569 19.29 27.69 -22.84
C ALA A 569 18.59 27.04 -24.04
N PRO A 570 19.14 25.97 -24.68
CA PRO A 570 18.47 25.24 -25.77
C PRO A 570 17.24 24.42 -25.34
N LEU A 571 17.04 24.19 -24.03
CA LEU A 571 15.90 23.41 -23.55
C LEU A 571 14.59 24.16 -23.82
N ALA A 572 13.55 23.39 -24.19
CA ALA A 572 12.20 23.92 -24.34
C ALA A 572 11.62 24.38 -23.00
N GLY A 573 12.02 23.73 -21.90
CA GLY A 573 11.91 24.27 -20.56
C GLY A 573 12.08 23.23 -19.45
N VAL A 574 11.79 23.65 -18.22
CA VAL A 574 11.84 22.83 -17.01
C VAL A 574 10.46 22.79 -16.36
N LEU A 575 9.94 21.59 -16.13
CA LEU A 575 8.66 21.35 -15.45
C LEU A 575 8.91 20.78 -14.05
N LEU A 576 8.55 21.55 -13.03
CA LEU A 576 8.47 21.08 -11.65
C LEU A 576 7.05 20.61 -11.35
N SER A 577 6.87 19.31 -11.15
CA SER A 577 5.56 18.72 -10.90
C SER A 577 5.32 18.44 -9.42
N ALA A 578 4.33 19.12 -8.83
CA ALA A 578 4.01 19.02 -7.40
C ALA A 578 5.30 19.01 -6.53
N PRO A 579 6.19 20.01 -6.67
CA PRO A 579 7.53 19.93 -6.11
C PRO A 579 7.51 19.90 -4.57
N LEU A 580 8.31 18.99 -4.02
CA LEU A 580 8.65 18.97 -2.60
C LEU A 580 9.82 19.94 -2.35
N LEU A 581 9.56 21.22 -2.64
CA LEU A 581 10.50 22.32 -2.46
C LEU A 581 9.94 23.30 -1.45
N PRO A 582 10.75 23.90 -0.57
CA PRO A 582 10.32 25.07 0.19
C PRO A 582 9.82 26.17 -0.76
N GLN A 583 8.74 26.85 -0.38
CA GLN A 583 8.25 28.02 -1.12
C GLN A 583 9.26 29.18 -1.12
N ARG A 584 10.10 29.28 -0.08
CA ARG A 584 11.19 30.27 -0.02
C ARG A 584 12.41 29.83 -0.81
N HIS A 585 13.11 30.79 -1.41
CA HIS A 585 14.38 30.65 -2.15
C HIS A 585 14.32 29.89 -3.48
N HIS A 586 13.18 29.30 -3.85
CA HIS A 586 13.04 28.59 -5.13
C HIS A 586 13.19 29.52 -6.34
N ALA A 587 12.75 30.78 -6.20
CA ALA A 587 12.69 31.73 -7.32
C ALA A 587 14.09 32.08 -7.85
N GLU A 588 15.08 32.18 -6.96
CA GLU A 588 16.46 32.49 -7.33
C GLU A 588 17.09 31.38 -8.18
N GLY A 589 16.90 30.11 -7.79
CA GLY A 589 17.41 28.96 -8.55
C GLY A 589 16.77 28.88 -9.94
N LEU A 590 15.44 29.05 -10.03
CA LEU A 590 14.72 29.02 -11.30
C LEU A 590 15.14 30.17 -12.24
N ALA A 591 15.37 31.38 -11.70
CA ALA A 591 15.80 32.53 -12.49
C ALA A 591 17.13 32.31 -13.23
N ARG A 592 17.97 31.38 -12.76
CA ARG A 592 19.29 31.05 -13.33
C ARG A 592 19.24 30.05 -14.49
N LEU A 593 18.09 29.39 -14.75
CA LEU A 593 18.00 28.30 -15.74
C LEU A 593 18.31 28.72 -17.19
N GLY A 594 18.12 30.00 -17.55
CA GLY A 594 18.29 30.48 -18.92
C GLY A 594 17.22 29.99 -19.92
N CYS A 595 16.25 29.20 -19.46
CA CYS A 595 15.11 28.70 -20.24
C CYS A 595 13.79 28.85 -19.47
N PRO A 596 12.62 28.66 -20.11
CA PRO A 596 11.32 28.72 -19.44
C PRO A 596 11.16 27.66 -18.35
N ALA A 597 10.44 27.99 -17.28
CA ALA A 597 10.06 27.05 -16.24
C ALA A 597 8.54 27.02 -16.01
N TRP A 598 8.03 25.86 -15.64
CA TRP A 598 6.65 25.66 -15.20
C TRP A 598 6.64 24.95 -13.86
N VAL A 599 5.83 25.44 -12.94
CA VAL A 599 5.66 24.87 -11.61
C VAL A 599 4.20 24.54 -11.42
N THR A 600 3.87 23.27 -11.24
CA THR A 600 2.50 22.86 -10.92
C THR A 600 2.35 22.65 -9.42
N PHE A 601 1.23 23.09 -8.86
CA PHE A 601 0.93 22.90 -7.46
C PHE A 601 -0.55 22.55 -7.26
N ASN A 602 -0.84 21.82 -6.19
CA ASN A 602 -2.19 21.44 -5.79
C ASN A 602 -2.33 21.69 -4.29
N ARG A 603 -3.16 22.66 -3.92
CA ARG A 603 -3.39 23.02 -2.52
C ARG A 603 -4.05 21.90 -1.74
N GLN A 604 -4.69 20.93 -2.39
CA GLN A 604 -5.33 19.79 -1.73
C GLN A 604 -4.42 18.56 -1.65
N ASP A 605 -3.17 18.66 -2.12
CA ASP A 605 -2.23 17.54 -2.17
C ASP A 605 -1.96 16.97 -0.77
N ARG A 606 -2.49 15.78 -0.51
CA ARG A 606 -2.40 15.16 0.81
C ARG A 606 -0.98 14.67 1.12
N SER A 607 -0.22 14.29 0.09
CA SER A 607 1.15 13.80 0.24
C SER A 607 2.07 14.95 0.63
N LEU A 608 1.98 16.08 -0.07
CA LEU A 608 2.77 17.26 0.26
C LEU A 608 2.33 17.89 1.59
N ARG A 609 1.02 17.95 1.90
CA ARG A 609 0.56 18.40 3.22
C ARG A 609 1.11 17.56 4.37
N ALA A 610 1.27 16.25 4.18
CA ALA A 610 1.89 15.39 5.18
C ALA A 610 3.39 15.70 5.35
N ALA A 611 4.08 16.02 4.24
CA ALA A 611 5.48 16.41 4.25
C ALA A 611 5.70 17.85 4.77
N ASP A 612 4.72 18.74 4.62
CA ASP A 612 4.74 20.14 5.10
C ASP A 612 4.91 20.21 6.62
N TRP A 613 4.43 19.20 7.35
CA TRP A 613 4.66 19.08 8.79
C TRP A 613 6.14 18.77 9.14
N LEU A 614 6.90 18.22 8.18
CA LEU A 614 8.30 17.81 8.34
C LEU A 614 9.29 18.87 7.87
N SER A 615 8.95 19.59 6.80
CA SER A 615 9.71 20.76 6.35
C SER A 615 9.31 21.98 7.18
N HIS A 616 10.26 22.69 7.79
CA HIS A 616 9.98 23.90 8.57
C HIS A 616 9.49 25.10 7.71
N GLY A 617 8.41 24.95 6.95
CA GLY A 617 7.81 25.97 6.08
C GLY A 617 6.95 25.39 4.96
N GLU A 618 6.14 26.25 4.35
CA GLU A 618 5.22 25.90 3.25
C GLU A 618 5.96 25.31 2.05
N LEU A 619 5.43 24.20 1.52
CA LEU A 619 5.94 23.58 0.30
C LEU A 619 5.34 24.20 -0.97
N LEU A 620 6.20 24.52 -1.94
CA LEU A 620 5.86 25.12 -3.22
C LEU A 620 4.79 24.33 -3.99
N GLY A 621 4.88 23.00 -4.00
CA GLY A 621 3.90 22.15 -4.68
C GLY A 621 2.52 22.07 -4.02
N ASN A 622 2.38 22.60 -2.80
CA ASN A 622 1.12 22.66 -2.06
C ASN A 622 0.61 24.11 -1.96
N ALA A 623 1.45 25.02 -1.47
CA ALA A 623 1.07 26.42 -1.23
C ALA A 623 1.12 27.30 -2.49
N GLY A 624 1.84 26.88 -3.54
CA GLY A 624 2.16 27.73 -4.68
C GLY A 624 3.28 28.74 -4.36
N PRO A 625 3.52 29.74 -5.24
CA PRO A 625 4.69 30.64 -5.16
C PRO A 625 4.72 31.58 -3.95
N GLY A 626 3.58 31.83 -3.31
CA GLY A 626 3.46 32.89 -2.31
C GLY A 626 3.82 34.25 -2.92
N VAL A 627 4.74 34.97 -2.27
CA VAL A 627 5.26 36.27 -2.74
C VAL A 627 6.46 36.15 -3.68
N GLU A 628 7.19 35.03 -3.66
CA GLU A 628 8.40 34.82 -4.47
C GLU A 628 8.04 34.27 -5.85
N ARG A 629 8.52 34.91 -6.91
CA ARG A 629 8.26 34.48 -8.30
C ARG A 629 9.51 34.62 -9.14
N ALA A 630 9.90 33.54 -9.82
CA ALA A 630 10.96 33.61 -10.82
C ALA A 630 10.43 34.26 -12.11
N PRO A 631 11.18 35.19 -12.73
CA PRO A 631 10.71 35.93 -13.91
C PRO A 631 10.52 35.05 -15.15
N ASN A 632 11.20 33.90 -15.21
CA ASN A 632 11.09 32.92 -16.27
C ASN A 632 10.16 31.74 -15.94
N ALA A 633 9.49 31.76 -14.77
CA ALA A 633 8.62 30.67 -14.33
C ALA A 633 7.13 31.03 -14.43
N ARG A 634 6.31 30.05 -14.80
CA ARG A 634 4.84 30.10 -14.68
C ARG A 634 4.37 29.14 -13.61
N TYR A 635 3.50 29.61 -12.73
CA TYR A 635 2.94 28.81 -11.63
C TYR A 635 1.49 28.43 -11.97
N LEU A 636 1.22 27.13 -11.96
CA LEU A 636 -0.02 26.55 -12.44
C LEU A 636 -0.73 25.85 -11.26
N ASP A 637 -1.88 26.39 -10.85
CA ASP A 637 -2.70 25.84 -9.76
C ASP A 637 -3.65 24.77 -10.33
N TRP A 638 -3.42 23.52 -9.93
CA TRP A 638 -4.20 22.35 -10.33
C TRP A 638 -5.30 21.99 -9.33
N THR A 639 -5.50 22.79 -8.28
CA THR A 639 -6.42 22.47 -7.17
C THR A 639 -7.86 22.23 -7.63
N ALA A 640 -8.31 22.95 -8.66
CA ALA A 640 -9.69 22.90 -9.15
C ALA A 640 -9.89 21.93 -10.33
N VAL A 641 -8.84 21.23 -10.77
CA VAL A 641 -8.91 20.33 -11.93
C VAL A 641 -9.64 19.05 -11.53
N PRO A 642 -10.71 18.65 -12.25
CA PRO A 642 -11.44 17.42 -11.95
C PRO A 642 -10.53 16.19 -11.95
N GLY A 643 -10.67 15.34 -10.93
CA GLY A 643 -9.88 14.12 -10.77
C GLY A 643 -8.50 14.33 -10.14
N VAL A 644 -8.02 15.57 -9.97
CA VAL A 644 -6.79 15.84 -9.21
C VAL A 644 -7.05 15.61 -7.73
N ASP A 645 -8.15 16.14 -7.19
CA ASP A 645 -8.54 16.04 -5.78
C ASP A 645 -7.33 16.20 -4.83
N GLY A 646 -7.19 15.31 -3.85
CA GLY A 646 -6.00 15.23 -2.99
C GLY A 646 -4.83 14.45 -3.58
N GLY A 647 -4.81 14.25 -4.88
CA GLY A 647 -3.81 13.49 -5.63
C GLY A 647 -2.51 14.27 -5.86
N HIS A 648 -1.42 13.50 -5.89
CA HIS A 648 -0.04 13.96 -6.07
C HIS A 648 0.51 13.58 -7.47
N ASP A 649 -0.31 12.97 -8.32
CA ASP A 649 0.14 12.33 -9.56
C ASP A 649 -0.78 12.64 -10.74
N HIS A 650 -0.84 13.91 -11.13
CA HIS A 650 -1.67 14.37 -12.24
C HIS A 650 -0.94 14.43 -13.59
N LEU A 651 0.34 14.02 -13.66
CA LEU A 651 1.10 13.91 -14.92
C LEU A 651 1.22 12.47 -15.44
N THR A 652 1.20 11.46 -14.57
CA THR A 652 1.37 10.05 -14.98
C THR A 652 0.07 9.25 -14.92
N LEU A 653 -1.05 9.93 -14.68
CA LEU A 653 -2.40 9.39 -14.69
C LEU A 653 -3.25 10.12 -15.74
N PRO A 654 -4.22 9.43 -16.36
CA PRO A 654 -5.23 10.09 -17.20
C PRO A 654 -6.08 11.03 -16.36
N MET A 655 -6.17 12.29 -16.77
CA MET A 655 -6.90 13.35 -16.06
C MET A 655 -8.09 13.90 -16.86
N GLY A 656 -8.28 13.39 -18.09
CA GLY A 656 -9.29 13.85 -19.03
C GLY A 656 -8.68 14.72 -20.12
N ALA A 657 -9.32 14.75 -21.29
CA ALA A 657 -8.72 15.24 -22.54
C ALA A 657 -8.09 16.64 -22.44
N ALA A 658 -8.74 17.59 -21.75
CA ALA A 658 -8.21 18.95 -21.61
C ALA A 658 -6.95 19.01 -20.72
N ALA A 659 -6.98 18.32 -19.58
CA ALA A 659 -5.84 18.23 -18.67
C ALA A 659 -4.68 17.43 -19.28
N ASP A 660 -4.98 16.33 -19.97
CA ASP A 660 -3.99 15.51 -20.68
C ASP A 660 -3.35 16.30 -21.83
N ALA A 661 -4.12 17.08 -22.60
CA ALA A 661 -3.59 17.96 -23.63
C ALA A 661 -2.72 19.08 -23.06
N LEU A 662 -3.09 19.65 -21.91
CA LEU A 662 -2.27 20.64 -21.21
C LEU A 662 -0.94 20.03 -20.73
N ASN A 663 -0.99 18.85 -20.12
CA ASN A 663 0.19 18.11 -19.69
C ASN A 663 1.13 17.80 -20.86
N ALA A 664 0.59 17.33 -21.98
CA ALA A 664 1.34 17.14 -23.21
C ALA A 664 1.99 18.45 -23.67
N ALA A 665 1.25 19.56 -23.73
CA ALA A 665 1.82 20.85 -24.12
C ALA A 665 3.02 21.25 -23.22
N LEU A 666 2.91 21.06 -21.90
CA LEU A 666 4.01 21.34 -20.97
C LEU A 666 5.23 20.44 -21.20
N LEU A 667 5.02 19.14 -21.45
CA LEU A 667 6.11 18.19 -21.69
C LEU A 667 6.79 18.41 -23.05
N HIS A 668 6.04 18.91 -24.04
CA HIS A 668 6.58 19.39 -25.32
C HIS A 668 7.21 20.78 -25.22
N GLY A 669 7.27 21.36 -24.01
CA GLY A 669 7.85 22.68 -23.75
C GLY A 669 7.10 23.83 -24.45
N THR A 670 5.81 23.64 -24.71
CA THR A 670 4.93 24.65 -25.28
C THR A 670 4.28 25.45 -24.17
N ALA A 671 4.41 26.77 -24.21
CA ALA A 671 3.76 27.64 -23.25
C ALA A 671 2.22 27.48 -23.36
N PRO A 672 1.52 27.15 -22.26
CA PRO A 672 0.08 26.95 -22.33
C PRO A 672 -0.64 28.27 -22.61
N THR A 673 -1.66 28.20 -23.45
CA THR A 673 -2.54 29.33 -23.74
C THR A 673 -3.58 29.52 -22.62
N PRO A 674 -4.11 30.74 -22.43
CA PRO A 674 -5.21 30.96 -21.48
C PRO A 674 -6.42 30.06 -21.73
N ALA A 675 -6.72 29.74 -23.00
CA ALA A 675 -7.81 28.85 -23.37
C ALA A 675 -7.56 27.40 -22.90
N GLN A 676 -6.34 26.88 -23.06
CA GLN A 676 -5.97 25.55 -22.56
C GLN A 676 -6.02 25.46 -21.04
N LEU A 677 -5.55 26.50 -20.34
CA LEU A 677 -5.61 26.57 -18.88
C LEU A 677 -7.06 26.57 -18.40
N ALA A 678 -7.90 27.42 -18.98
CA ALA A 678 -9.32 27.49 -18.64
C ALA A 678 -10.05 26.17 -18.93
N ALA A 679 -9.80 25.54 -20.07
CA ALA A 679 -10.40 24.25 -20.43
C ALA A 679 -10.01 23.11 -19.49
N ALA A 680 -8.77 23.14 -18.98
CA ALA A 680 -8.30 22.16 -18.00
C ALA A 680 -8.75 22.48 -16.56
N GLY A 681 -9.30 23.67 -16.29
CA GLY A 681 -9.59 24.11 -14.93
C GLY A 681 -8.34 24.50 -14.12
N VAL A 682 -7.24 24.84 -14.82
CA VAL A 682 -5.98 25.28 -14.22
C VAL A 682 -5.93 26.80 -14.16
N VAL A 683 -5.52 27.34 -13.02
CA VAL A 683 -5.35 28.79 -12.84
C VAL A 683 -3.86 29.14 -12.89
N ALA A 684 -3.49 30.12 -13.72
CA ALA A 684 -2.15 30.70 -13.65
C ALA A 684 -2.08 31.62 -12.43
N ALA A 685 -1.25 31.25 -11.45
CA ALA A 685 -1.06 31.99 -10.22
C ALA A 685 -0.10 33.15 -10.42
#